data_AF-A0A936IWY8-F1
#
_entry.id   AF-A0A936IWY8-F1
#
_cell.length_a   1.000
_cell.length_b   1.000
_cell.length_c   1.000
_cell.angle_alpha   90.00
_cell.angle_beta   90.00
_cell.angle_gamma   90.00
#
_symmetry.space_group_name_H-M   'P 1'
#
loop_
_entity.id
_entity.type
_entity.pdbx_description
1 polymer ?
#
loop_
_entity_poly.entity_id
_entity_poly.type
_entity_poly.pdbx_seq_one_letter_code
_entity_poly.pdbx_strand_id
1 'polypeptide(L)'
;MIEVKGVSSLKIRGVPEAAKKKLRLLNNKQSLALLEPLTFEELTAWTVANPQFACEIQSLSDLANQAAPFAMADTADDEIPVSRLSQLLARLSATPSIWLPRTNGGHTRQYFPIHESGIVTTTGSAVFDTFAVVGKNQPLFFSWRDVDLEEQEMADLRLILGRMTYFGRAESWCHAEAFATDPPSMPAVVIEGSLRTHWECICLESSRKPEGVEYRDYTLERRLAATEDLRTETIQLLPLTKPGRGKKRDVDEAGFRKVLESETASRLLLRCVLRESGQDIKDGLERPVGTRWVHYAVPRAVFDVPRPQVRRPTDRREMVNLVRYALNTATVGRPVLPAVTDTVLVADRFRSAALALCRVPSRSLSGHEQSGRPCQDNSHAYWWPIDEDRDGFIDHVFVWAPAGFEQSAVDALRRLTRLRQRGGRPDLLVTPVFVGKDSEYHDWQACRRKDAKPAATRTFISATPYFCPVHLTHGRSASGKVRPLVPRIRKGLRIQRVIEDDCEVEAISEIVFDYTPTDLARTLKQLRDREIAEPVAPRQFFPALEAPTEYPPLVRFGCPDEEQFRGAFLKDPDAGYPLGLSIGMLVDQGSRFIRAMSFGRRRRQLQVRGQGRMLVIRFLDERPPRPFAIGDQCHFGLGLFVPVRAGESRTA
;
A
#
# COMPACT_ATOMS: atom_id res chain seq x y z
N MET A 1 44.35 -22.31 17.24
CA MET A 1 44.25 -23.70 16.74
C MET A 1 45.29 -23.87 15.65
N ILE A 2 45.93 -25.04 15.53
CA ILE A 2 46.95 -25.34 14.50
C ILE A 2 46.63 -26.71 13.89
N GLU A 3 46.81 -26.86 12.57
CA GLU A 3 46.68 -28.16 11.88
C GLU A 3 47.87 -29.07 12.16
N VAL A 4 47.60 -30.36 12.39
CA VAL A 4 48.63 -31.38 12.62
C VAL A 4 48.43 -32.58 11.70
N LYS A 5 49.53 -33.12 11.15
CA LYS A 5 49.50 -34.26 10.23
C LYS A 5 50.01 -35.53 10.91
N GLY A 6 49.20 -36.59 10.86
CA GLY A 6 49.61 -37.94 11.26
C GLY A 6 49.34 -38.28 12.72
N VAL A 7 48.76 -39.46 12.92
CA VAL A 7 48.42 -40.13 14.20
C VAL A 7 47.14 -39.61 14.91
N SER A 8 46.38 -40.57 15.42
CA SER A 8 44.97 -40.46 15.76
C SER A 8 44.66 -40.17 17.25
N SER A 9 45.62 -39.80 18.09
CA SER A 9 45.37 -39.55 19.52
C SER A 9 46.53 -38.87 20.24
N LEU A 10 46.21 -38.05 21.24
CA LEU A 10 47.18 -37.49 22.19
C LEU A 10 47.52 -38.48 23.30
N LYS A 11 48.80 -38.63 23.60
CA LYS A 11 49.28 -39.37 24.77
C LYS A 11 49.14 -38.50 26.01
N ILE A 12 48.51 -39.04 27.05
CA ILE A 12 48.20 -38.33 28.29
C ILE A 12 48.96 -38.86 29.51
N ARG A 13 49.84 -39.84 29.32
CA ARG A 13 50.64 -40.45 30.40
C ARG A 13 51.74 -39.47 30.79
N GLY A 14 51.77 -39.06 32.05
CA GLY A 14 52.72 -38.05 32.58
C GLY A 14 52.22 -36.60 32.51
N VAL A 15 51.05 -36.35 31.90
CA VAL A 15 50.42 -35.03 31.88
C VAL A 15 49.53 -34.86 33.13
N PRO A 16 49.65 -33.76 33.90
CA PRO A 16 48.78 -33.50 35.06
C PRO A 16 47.30 -33.51 34.69
N GLU A 17 46.42 -34.03 35.55
CA GLU A 17 44.97 -34.11 35.27
C GLU A 17 44.33 -32.75 34.93
N ALA A 18 44.81 -31.68 35.56
CA ALA A 18 44.39 -30.32 35.25
C ALA A 18 44.72 -29.91 33.80
N ALA A 19 45.91 -30.28 33.32
CA ALA A 19 46.39 -29.93 31.98
C ALA A 19 45.74 -30.76 30.86
N LYS A 20 45.25 -31.97 31.16
CA LYS A 20 44.58 -32.85 30.18
C LYS A 20 43.34 -32.22 29.54
N LYS A 21 42.67 -31.31 30.27
CA LYS A 21 41.47 -30.62 29.78
C LYS A 21 41.79 -29.41 28.91
N LYS A 22 43.02 -28.89 28.97
CA LYS A 22 43.43 -27.63 28.33
C LYS A 22 43.85 -27.79 26.87
N LEU A 23 44.28 -28.97 26.43
CA LEU A 23 44.69 -29.24 25.05
C LEU A 23 43.85 -30.38 24.46
N ARG A 24 43.28 -30.17 23.26
CA ARG A 24 42.44 -31.16 22.58
C ARG A 24 42.79 -31.32 21.11
N LEU A 25 42.53 -32.53 20.61
CA LEU A 25 42.58 -32.86 19.20
C LEU A 25 41.15 -32.82 18.62
N LEU A 26 40.90 -31.97 17.63
CA LEU A 26 39.59 -31.69 17.03
C LEU A 26 39.54 -32.15 15.56
N ASN A 27 38.37 -32.03 14.92
CA ASN A 27 38.10 -32.25 13.49
C ASN A 27 38.75 -33.52 12.93
N ASN A 28 38.20 -34.68 13.31
CA ASN A 28 38.70 -36.00 12.88
C ASN A 28 40.21 -36.22 13.13
N LYS A 29 40.75 -35.60 14.19
CA LYS A 29 42.12 -35.79 14.69
C LYS A 29 43.19 -35.08 13.83
N GLN A 30 42.83 -33.97 13.20
CA GLN A 30 43.73 -33.20 12.30
C GLN A 30 44.06 -31.80 12.80
N SER A 31 43.51 -31.35 13.93
CA SER A 31 43.83 -30.02 14.47
C SER A 31 44.01 -30.04 15.99
N LEU A 32 45.05 -29.37 16.48
CA LEU A 32 45.26 -29.12 17.90
C LEU A 32 44.63 -27.79 18.31
N ALA A 33 43.88 -27.83 19.41
CA ALA A 33 43.24 -26.68 20.02
C ALA A 33 43.64 -26.57 21.49
N LEU A 34 44.18 -25.41 21.84
CA LEU A 34 44.42 -25.02 23.21
C LEU A 34 43.21 -24.23 23.71
N LEU A 35 42.57 -24.71 24.77
CA LEU A 35 41.36 -24.17 25.38
C LEU A 35 41.68 -23.20 26.52
N GLU A 36 42.80 -23.41 27.21
CA GLU A 36 43.29 -22.57 28.30
C GLU A 36 44.82 -22.50 28.24
N PRO A 37 45.45 -21.40 28.70
CA PRO A 37 46.91 -21.28 28.75
C PRO A 37 47.56 -22.40 29.57
N LEU A 38 48.68 -22.92 29.07
CA LEU A 38 49.50 -23.90 29.79
C LEU A 38 50.55 -23.17 30.63
N THR A 39 50.75 -23.63 31.86
CA THR A 39 51.95 -23.22 32.63
C THR A 39 53.20 -23.85 32.01
N PHE A 40 54.39 -23.35 32.38
CA PHE A 40 55.65 -23.91 31.90
C PHE A 40 55.79 -25.42 32.19
N GLU A 41 55.36 -25.86 33.37
CA GLU A 41 55.39 -27.28 33.77
C GLU A 41 54.39 -28.12 32.95
N GLU A 42 53.18 -27.59 32.71
CA GLU A 42 52.16 -28.27 31.90
C GLU A 42 52.57 -28.36 30.43
N LEU A 43 53.17 -27.30 29.90
CA LEU A 43 53.72 -27.24 28.55
C LEU A 43 54.82 -28.30 28.38
N THR A 44 55.75 -28.35 29.33
CA THR A 44 56.83 -29.35 29.35
C THR A 44 56.26 -30.77 29.44
N ALA A 45 55.25 -31.01 30.28
CA ALA A 45 54.62 -32.32 30.38
C ALA A 45 53.92 -32.74 29.07
N TRP A 46 53.26 -31.79 28.38
CA TRP A 46 52.60 -32.04 27.10
C TRP A 46 53.57 -32.31 25.96
N THR A 47 54.66 -31.55 25.86
CA THR A 47 55.70 -31.73 24.83
C THR A 47 56.51 -33.02 25.04
N VAL A 48 56.79 -33.39 26.31
CA VAL A 48 57.44 -34.67 26.65
C VAL A 48 56.53 -35.87 26.35
N ALA A 49 55.23 -35.78 26.66
CA ALA A 49 54.28 -36.85 26.37
C ALA A 49 54.02 -37.03 24.86
N ASN A 50 54.14 -35.95 24.07
CA ASN A 50 53.83 -35.92 22.64
C ASN A 50 54.97 -35.23 21.85
N PRO A 51 56.17 -35.82 21.78
CA PRO A 51 57.33 -35.21 21.12
C PRO A 51 57.08 -34.91 19.64
N GLN A 52 56.21 -35.68 18.98
CA GLN A 52 55.83 -35.47 17.58
C GLN A 52 55.00 -34.19 17.33
N PHE A 53 54.44 -33.58 18.38
CA PHE A 53 53.68 -32.33 18.30
C PHE A 53 54.33 -31.21 19.14
N ALA A 54 55.60 -31.39 19.56
CA ALA A 54 56.23 -30.48 20.50
C ALA A 54 56.31 -29.04 19.94
N CYS A 55 56.62 -28.90 18.66
CA CYS A 55 56.66 -27.59 17.99
C CYS A 55 55.27 -26.94 17.92
N GLU A 56 54.24 -27.68 17.56
CA GLU A 56 52.88 -27.15 17.43
C GLU A 56 52.24 -26.84 18.78
N ILE A 57 52.53 -27.64 19.82
CA ILE A 57 52.12 -27.37 21.20
C ILE A 57 52.84 -26.11 21.73
N GLN A 58 54.14 -25.97 21.44
CA GLN A 58 54.89 -24.76 21.78
C GLN A 58 54.31 -23.53 21.06
N SER A 59 54.11 -23.60 19.74
CA SER A 59 53.51 -22.49 18.98
C SER A 59 52.11 -22.14 19.44
N LEU A 60 51.28 -23.12 19.81
CA LEU A 60 49.95 -22.87 20.41
C LEU A 60 50.07 -22.18 21.77
N SER A 61 51.04 -22.56 22.59
CA SER A 61 51.29 -21.91 23.87
C SER A 61 51.82 -20.49 23.68
N ASP A 62 52.71 -20.28 22.71
CA ASP A 62 53.25 -18.95 22.39
C ASP A 62 52.14 -18.03 21.85
N LEU A 63 51.27 -18.55 20.96
CA LEU A 63 50.07 -17.84 20.47
C LEU A 63 49.09 -17.52 21.60
N ALA A 64 48.92 -18.39 22.60
CA ALA A 64 48.05 -18.15 23.74
C ALA A 64 48.66 -17.18 24.77
N ASN A 65 49.99 -17.10 24.81
CA ASN A 65 50.74 -16.20 25.69
C ASN A 65 51.05 -14.84 25.03
N GLN A 66 50.86 -14.71 23.72
CA GLN A 66 50.83 -13.41 23.06
C GLN A 66 49.69 -12.60 23.66
N ALA A 67 50.01 -11.44 24.24
CA ALA A 67 49.00 -10.51 24.71
C ALA A 67 48.03 -10.24 23.56
N ALA A 68 46.74 -10.48 23.79
CA ALA A 68 45.72 -10.13 22.80
C ALA A 68 45.96 -8.67 22.38
N PRO A 69 46.02 -8.37 21.06
CA PRO A 69 46.26 -7.01 20.62
C PRO A 69 45.25 -6.10 21.31
N PHE A 70 45.77 -5.04 21.95
CA PHE A 70 44.93 -4.04 22.60
C PHE A 70 43.92 -3.55 21.55
N ALA A 71 42.63 -3.50 21.89
CA ALA A 71 41.62 -3.01 20.96
C ALA A 71 42.02 -1.61 20.47
N MET A 72 42.24 -1.45 19.16
CA MET A 72 42.72 -0.23 18.48
C MET A 72 44.23 0.10 18.64
N ALA A 73 45.10 -0.90 18.59
CA ALA A 73 46.55 -0.71 18.44
C ALA A 73 47.00 -0.78 16.98
N ASP A 74 48.08 -0.08 16.63
CA ASP A 74 48.71 -0.13 15.31
C ASP A 74 49.37 -1.51 15.11
N THR A 75 49.18 -2.13 13.94
CA THR A 75 49.88 -3.34 13.52
C THR A 75 50.86 -3.05 12.39
N ALA A 76 51.90 -3.88 12.23
CA ALA A 76 52.94 -3.64 11.22
C ALA A 76 52.41 -3.74 9.78
N ASP A 77 51.30 -4.45 9.56
CA ASP A 77 50.68 -4.66 8.26
C ASP A 77 49.55 -3.64 7.96
N ASP A 78 49.30 -2.69 8.87
CA ASP A 78 48.27 -1.67 8.69
C ASP A 78 48.70 -0.68 7.60
N GLU A 79 48.02 -0.71 6.46
CA GLU A 79 48.24 0.25 5.36
C GLU A 79 47.98 1.70 5.79
N ILE A 80 47.02 1.91 6.71
CA ILE A 80 46.83 3.16 7.45
C ILE A 80 46.82 2.82 8.94
N PRO A 81 47.86 3.22 9.70
CA PRO A 81 47.89 3.02 11.14
C PRO A 81 46.68 3.66 11.85
N VAL A 82 46.16 3.02 12.89
CA VAL A 82 45.05 3.51 13.72
C VAL A 82 45.35 4.89 14.29
N SER A 83 46.60 5.16 14.68
CA SER A 83 47.04 6.48 15.15
C SER A 83 46.76 7.58 14.10
N ARG A 84 47.19 7.37 12.85
CA ARG A 84 46.95 8.29 11.72
C ARG A 84 45.48 8.38 11.33
N LEU A 85 44.78 7.25 11.24
CA LEU A 85 43.34 7.23 10.95
C LEU A 85 42.56 8.05 11.98
N SER A 86 42.86 7.86 13.27
CA SER A 86 42.18 8.58 14.34
C SER A 86 42.42 10.09 14.27
N GLN A 87 43.65 10.52 13.94
CA GLN A 87 44.02 11.93 13.79
C GLN A 87 43.32 12.57 12.58
N LEU A 88 43.31 11.87 11.43
CA LEU A 88 42.61 12.33 10.24
C LEU A 88 41.11 12.52 10.50
N LEU A 89 40.45 11.53 11.12
CA LEU A 89 39.04 11.63 11.48
C LEU A 89 38.76 12.75 12.49
N ALA A 90 39.68 12.99 13.42
CA ALA A 90 39.58 14.08 14.37
C ALA A 90 39.65 15.45 13.67
N ARG A 91 40.56 15.65 12.70
CA ARG A 91 40.59 16.88 11.88
C ARG A 91 39.30 17.07 11.07
N LEU A 92 38.79 16.00 10.44
CA LEU A 92 37.56 16.03 9.65
C LEU A 92 36.27 16.08 10.51
N SER A 93 36.39 15.99 11.83
CA SER A 93 35.26 16.12 12.76
C SER A 93 34.76 17.56 12.90
N ALA A 94 35.56 18.55 12.48
CA ALA A 94 35.13 19.93 12.31
C ALA A 94 33.93 20.00 11.35
N THR A 95 33.00 20.92 11.59
CA THR A 95 31.76 21.01 10.80
C THR A 95 32.06 21.54 9.39
N PRO A 96 31.84 20.76 8.31
CA PRO A 96 32.09 21.23 6.95
C PRO A 96 31.02 22.20 6.47
N SER A 97 31.37 23.03 5.49
CA SER A 97 30.38 23.63 4.59
C SER A 97 29.96 22.60 3.54
N ILE A 98 28.65 22.41 3.35
CA ILE A 98 28.13 21.39 2.43
C ILE A 98 27.57 22.09 1.21
N TRP A 99 28.00 21.73 0.00
CA TRP A 99 27.49 22.30 -1.24
C TRP A 99 26.66 21.25 -1.98
N LEU A 100 25.39 21.58 -2.19
CA LEU A 100 24.44 20.68 -2.82
C LEU A 100 24.07 21.20 -4.22
N PRO A 101 24.01 20.31 -5.23
CA PRO A 101 23.40 20.61 -6.50
C PRO A 101 21.88 20.61 -6.37
N ARG A 102 21.18 20.94 -7.47
CA ARG A 102 19.73 20.73 -7.54
C ARG A 102 19.36 19.29 -7.19
N THR A 103 18.49 19.15 -6.20
CA THR A 103 18.17 17.87 -5.58
C THR A 103 16.66 17.63 -5.58
N ASN A 104 16.26 16.44 -6.00
CA ASN A 104 14.88 15.97 -5.97
C ASN A 104 14.62 15.12 -4.72
N GLY A 105 13.41 15.17 -4.16
CA GLY A 105 12.97 14.23 -3.14
C GLY A 105 12.44 12.94 -3.76
N GLY A 106 12.83 11.81 -3.21
CA GLY A 106 12.29 10.48 -3.50
C GLY A 106 11.97 9.72 -2.22
N HIS A 107 11.22 8.62 -2.34
CA HIS A 107 11.00 7.69 -1.24
C HIS A 107 10.75 6.27 -1.75
N THR A 108 11.21 5.27 -1.01
CA THR A 108 10.72 3.91 -1.15
C THR A 108 9.65 3.64 -0.10
N ARG A 109 8.77 2.68 -0.38
CA ARG A 109 7.72 2.24 0.55
C ARG A 109 7.97 0.78 0.85
N GLN A 110 8.35 0.50 2.08
CA GLN A 110 8.71 -0.85 2.49
C GLN A 110 7.78 -1.32 3.60
N TYR A 111 7.36 -2.58 3.52
CA TYR A 111 6.65 -3.25 4.60
C TYR A 111 7.69 -4.06 5.37
N PHE A 112 7.89 -3.75 6.65
CA PHE A 112 8.89 -4.49 7.43
C PHE A 112 8.39 -5.88 7.78
N PRO A 113 9.21 -6.93 7.61
CA PRO A 113 8.88 -8.26 8.07
C PRO A 113 8.97 -8.32 9.60
N ILE A 114 7.88 -8.71 10.24
CA ILE A 114 7.77 -9.07 11.65
C ILE A 114 7.89 -10.60 11.72
N HIS A 115 8.98 -11.05 12.34
CA HIS A 115 9.24 -12.45 12.59
C HIS A 115 8.76 -12.79 14.02
N GLU A 116 7.58 -13.38 14.13
CA GLU A 116 7.03 -13.87 15.39
C GLU A 116 6.66 -15.34 15.27
N SER A 117 7.14 -16.16 16.22
CA SER A 117 6.78 -17.59 16.32
C SER A 117 6.97 -18.40 15.02
N GLY A 118 7.99 -18.08 14.23
CA GLY A 118 8.29 -18.77 12.97
C GLY A 118 7.43 -18.37 11.76
N ILE A 119 6.53 -17.38 11.93
CA ILE A 119 5.72 -16.82 10.86
C ILE A 119 6.24 -15.42 10.51
N VAL A 120 6.41 -15.15 9.22
CA VAL A 120 6.78 -13.82 8.72
C VAL A 120 5.50 -13.09 8.32
N THR A 121 5.14 -12.06 9.07
CA THR A 121 4.03 -11.15 8.73
C THR A 121 4.60 -9.79 8.38
N THR A 122 3.91 -8.98 7.59
CA THR A 122 4.36 -7.61 7.28
C THR A 122 3.73 -6.59 8.24
N THR A 123 4.42 -5.49 8.53
CA THR A 123 3.81 -4.34 9.20
C THR A 123 2.54 -3.91 8.46
N GLY A 124 1.45 -3.61 9.18
CA GLY A 124 0.17 -3.17 8.57
C GLY A 124 0.23 -1.81 7.86
N SER A 125 1.33 -1.08 8.05
CA SER A 125 1.64 0.18 7.37
C SER A 125 3.01 0.09 6.69
N ALA A 126 3.09 0.63 5.47
CA ALA A 126 4.36 0.83 4.80
C ALA A 126 5.12 1.97 5.47
N VAL A 127 6.39 1.75 5.75
CA VAL A 127 7.31 2.78 6.21
C VAL A 127 7.88 3.50 4.99
N PHE A 128 7.86 4.83 5.06
CA PHE A 128 8.46 5.69 4.05
C PHE A 128 9.94 5.84 4.36
N ASP A 129 10.75 5.44 3.39
CA ASP A 129 12.19 5.56 3.47
C ASP A 129 12.62 6.59 2.41
N THR A 130 12.77 7.84 2.86
CA THR A 130 12.97 9.03 2.01
C THR A 130 14.45 9.21 1.65
N PHE A 131 14.70 9.74 0.45
CA PHE A 131 16.07 10.00 -0.02
C PHE A 131 16.12 11.18 -0.99
N ALA A 132 17.31 11.76 -1.11
CA ALA A 132 17.64 12.78 -2.09
C ALA A 132 18.09 12.11 -3.40
N VAL A 133 17.59 12.60 -4.54
CA VAL A 133 18.01 12.20 -5.88
C VAL A 133 18.77 13.34 -6.51
N VAL A 134 20.04 13.08 -6.82
CA VAL A 134 20.96 14.01 -7.47
C VAL A 134 21.32 13.52 -8.87
N GLY A 135 21.68 14.45 -9.75
CA GLY A 135 22.14 14.09 -11.09
C GLY A 135 23.45 13.30 -11.04
N LYS A 136 23.61 12.27 -11.87
CA LYS A 136 24.82 11.42 -11.88
C LYS A 136 26.12 12.19 -12.08
N ASN A 137 26.08 13.31 -12.80
CA ASN A 137 27.23 14.16 -13.11
C ASN A 137 27.26 15.43 -12.24
N GLN A 138 26.50 15.47 -11.15
CA GLN A 138 26.42 16.62 -10.24
C GLN A 138 27.02 16.21 -8.89
N PRO A 139 28.28 16.58 -8.61
CA PRO A 139 28.96 16.19 -7.38
C PRO A 139 28.35 16.87 -6.15
N LEU A 140 28.50 16.22 -4.99
CA LEU A 140 28.29 16.83 -3.67
C LEU A 140 29.65 17.28 -3.16
N PHE A 141 29.75 18.46 -2.55
CA PHE A 141 31.00 18.89 -1.93
C PHE A 141 30.84 19.05 -0.43
N PHE A 142 31.84 18.57 0.30
CA PHE A 142 32.04 18.84 1.71
C PHE A 142 33.37 19.60 1.80
N SER A 143 33.32 20.87 2.20
CA SER A 143 34.48 21.76 2.27
C SER A 143 34.76 22.12 3.72
N TRP A 144 35.96 21.76 4.18
CA TRP A 144 36.51 22.14 5.46
C TRP A 144 37.53 23.28 5.24
N ARG A 145 37.07 24.52 5.32
CA ARG A 145 37.92 25.69 5.02
C ARG A 145 39.00 25.94 6.06
N ASP A 146 38.75 25.52 7.30
CA ASP A 146 39.64 25.73 8.44
C ASP A 146 40.47 24.47 8.78
N VAL A 147 40.56 23.51 7.85
CA VAL A 147 41.30 22.26 8.04
C VAL A 147 42.35 22.12 6.95
N ASP A 148 43.60 22.24 7.34
CA ASP A 148 44.74 21.91 6.50
C ASP A 148 45.20 20.47 6.80
N LEU A 149 45.39 19.68 5.75
CA LEU A 149 45.91 18.31 5.85
C LEU A 149 47.34 18.25 5.32
N GLU A 150 48.19 17.52 6.01
CA GLU A 150 49.54 17.23 5.56
C GLU A 150 49.51 16.29 4.34
N GLU A 151 50.62 16.21 3.60
CA GLU A 151 50.69 15.40 2.38
C GLU A 151 50.33 13.93 2.62
N GLN A 152 50.80 13.37 3.74
CA GLN A 152 50.47 12.00 4.13
C GLN A 152 49.01 11.83 4.57
N GLU A 153 48.45 12.78 5.31
CA GLU A 153 47.03 12.74 5.72
C GLU A 153 46.10 12.84 4.50
N MET A 154 46.48 13.66 3.51
CA MET A 154 45.77 13.77 2.23
C MET A 154 45.88 12.47 1.41
N ALA A 155 47.04 11.81 1.40
CA ALA A 155 47.21 10.51 0.75
C ALA A 155 46.31 9.44 1.40
N ASP A 156 46.23 9.43 2.74
CA ASP A 156 45.38 8.51 3.51
C ASP A 156 43.91 8.75 3.22
N LEU A 157 43.49 10.01 3.19
CA LEU A 157 42.13 10.38 2.84
C LEU A 157 41.76 9.91 1.43
N ARG A 158 42.64 10.09 0.45
CA ARG A 158 42.42 9.61 -0.93
C ARG A 158 42.31 8.09 -0.99
N LEU A 159 43.13 7.37 -0.23
CA LEU A 159 43.04 5.91 -0.16
C LEU A 159 41.71 5.45 0.43
N ILE A 160 41.24 6.09 1.51
CA ILE A 160 39.95 5.79 2.14
C ILE A 160 38.80 6.09 1.17
N LEU A 161 38.80 7.28 0.55
CA LEU A 161 37.75 7.69 -0.38
C LEU A 161 37.72 6.82 -1.64
N GLY A 162 38.89 6.37 -2.13
CA GLY A 162 38.98 5.44 -3.26
C GLY A 162 38.41 4.05 -2.97
N ARG A 163 38.20 3.71 -1.70
CA ARG A 163 37.53 2.47 -1.26
C ARG A 163 36.04 2.65 -0.96
N MET A 164 35.54 3.89 -0.98
CA MET A 164 34.15 4.18 -0.71
C MET A 164 33.30 3.91 -1.96
N THR A 165 32.48 2.87 -1.90
CA THR A 165 31.64 2.42 -3.04
C THR A 165 30.24 3.03 -3.04
N TYR A 166 29.77 3.49 -1.88
CA TYR A 166 28.48 4.17 -1.72
C TYR A 166 28.56 5.19 -0.58
N PHE A 167 27.69 6.20 -0.61
CA PHE A 167 27.59 7.22 0.43
C PHE A 167 26.15 7.38 0.92
N GLY A 168 25.93 7.19 2.22
CA GLY A 168 24.60 7.17 2.83
C GLY A 168 23.91 5.82 2.62
N ARG A 169 23.05 5.70 1.61
CA ARG A 169 22.34 4.44 1.33
C ARG A 169 23.19 3.49 0.50
N ALA A 170 22.96 2.18 0.65
CA ALA A 170 23.66 1.17 -0.14
C ALA A 170 23.38 1.28 -1.67
N GLU A 171 22.25 1.87 -2.05
CA GLU A 171 21.91 2.13 -3.46
C GLU A 171 22.53 3.43 -4.01
N SER A 172 23.11 4.27 -3.15
CA SER A 172 23.74 5.55 -3.51
C SER A 172 25.21 5.36 -3.86
N TRP A 173 25.47 4.69 -4.98
CA TRP A 173 26.83 4.48 -5.46
C TRP A 173 27.53 5.80 -5.72
N CYS A 174 28.78 5.90 -5.29
CA CYS A 174 29.56 7.11 -5.42
C CYS A 174 30.99 6.81 -5.86
N HIS A 175 31.58 7.82 -6.48
CA HIS A 175 33.02 7.97 -6.58
C HIS A 175 33.37 9.20 -5.74
N ALA A 176 34.42 9.10 -4.91
CA ALA A 176 34.78 10.18 -3.99
C ALA A 176 36.26 10.51 -4.08
N GLU A 177 36.54 11.81 -4.06
CA GLU A 177 37.88 12.36 -4.23
C GLU A 177 38.08 13.54 -3.28
N ALA A 178 39.34 13.79 -2.91
CA ALA A 178 39.73 14.91 -2.07
C ALA A 178 40.56 15.92 -2.87
N PHE A 179 40.19 17.19 -2.73
CA PHE A 179 40.82 18.32 -3.41
C PHE A 179 41.18 19.40 -2.40
N ALA A 180 42.25 20.14 -2.66
CA ALA A 180 42.62 21.33 -1.91
C ALA A 180 41.92 22.61 -2.44
N THR A 181 41.17 22.50 -3.53
CA THR A 181 40.47 23.60 -4.18
C THR A 181 39.07 23.77 -3.62
N ASP A 182 38.72 25.00 -3.29
CA ASP A 182 37.40 25.36 -2.77
C ASP A 182 36.27 25.14 -3.81
N PRO A 183 35.06 24.70 -3.40
CA PRO A 183 33.98 24.40 -4.33
C PRO A 183 33.62 25.54 -5.30
N PRO A 184 33.56 26.83 -4.90
CA PRO A 184 33.35 27.96 -5.81
C PRO A 184 34.35 28.06 -6.98
N SER A 185 35.56 27.54 -6.81
CA SER A 185 36.63 27.58 -7.81
C SER A 185 36.67 26.34 -8.70
N MET A 186 35.79 25.36 -8.46
CA MET A 186 35.72 24.14 -9.25
C MET A 186 35.02 24.37 -10.59
N PRO A 187 35.54 23.87 -11.72
CA PRO A 187 34.94 24.07 -13.04
C PRO A 187 33.50 23.58 -13.18
N ALA A 188 33.11 22.57 -12.38
CA ALA A 188 31.76 22.00 -12.37
C ALA A 188 30.73 22.85 -11.58
N VAL A 189 31.19 23.87 -10.86
CA VAL A 189 30.38 24.67 -9.96
C VAL A 189 30.14 26.06 -10.55
N VAL A 190 28.86 26.39 -10.75
CA VAL A 190 28.43 27.73 -11.16
C VAL A 190 27.69 28.32 -9.96
N ILE A 191 28.21 29.42 -9.42
CA ILE A 191 27.68 30.07 -8.20
C ILE A 191 26.82 31.30 -8.49
N GLU A 192 26.93 31.89 -9.68
CA GLU A 192 26.30 33.14 -10.05
C GLU A 192 25.36 33.00 -11.26
N GLY A 193 24.37 33.90 -11.33
CA GLY A 193 23.42 33.98 -12.44
C GLY A 193 22.33 32.90 -12.45
N SER A 194 21.53 32.89 -13.52
CA SER A 194 20.41 31.96 -13.71
C SER A 194 20.83 30.50 -13.93
N LEU A 195 22.10 30.27 -14.23
CA LEU A 195 22.69 28.95 -14.47
C LEU A 195 23.37 28.35 -13.23
N ARG A 196 23.14 28.94 -12.04
CA ARG A 196 23.69 28.43 -10.79
C ARG A 196 23.39 26.94 -10.61
N THR A 197 24.43 26.15 -10.34
CA THR A 197 24.33 24.69 -10.21
C THR A 197 24.37 24.21 -8.77
N HIS A 198 25.04 24.92 -7.86
CA HIS A 198 25.24 24.50 -6.47
C HIS A 198 24.96 25.63 -5.46
N TRP A 199 24.55 25.22 -4.25
CA TRP A 199 24.25 26.12 -3.14
C TRP A 199 24.95 25.65 -1.87
N GLU A 200 25.56 26.61 -1.16
CA GLU A 200 26.19 26.38 0.14
C GLU A 200 25.12 26.20 1.22
N CYS A 201 25.20 25.11 1.97
CA CYS A 201 24.44 24.85 3.17
C CYS A 201 25.29 25.24 4.37
N ILE A 202 24.81 26.19 5.16
CA ILE A 202 25.58 26.83 6.23
C ILE A 202 25.19 26.22 7.57
N CYS A 203 26.16 25.74 8.33
CA CYS A 203 25.99 25.32 9.73
C CYS A 203 25.72 26.57 10.59
N LEU A 204 24.58 26.63 11.28
CA LEU A 204 24.18 27.79 12.08
C LEU A 204 24.96 27.93 13.38
N GLU A 205 25.50 26.83 13.89
CA GLU A 205 26.38 26.80 15.04
C GLU A 205 27.83 27.20 14.67
N SER A 206 28.11 27.45 13.39
CA SER A 206 29.35 28.10 12.97
C SER A 206 29.24 29.62 13.14
N SER A 207 30.37 30.34 13.06
CA SER A 207 30.40 31.81 13.16
C SER A 207 29.70 32.53 11.98
N ARG A 208 29.22 31.80 10.97
CA ARG A 208 28.59 32.34 9.76
C ARG A 208 27.06 32.29 9.85
N LYS A 209 26.40 33.26 9.23
CA LYS A 209 24.94 33.32 9.12
C LYS A 209 24.51 33.21 7.64
N PRO A 210 23.40 32.51 7.34
CA PRO A 210 22.85 32.47 6.00
C PRO A 210 22.24 33.82 5.61
N GLU A 211 22.31 34.15 4.34
CA GLU A 211 21.61 35.29 3.78
C GLU A 211 20.11 34.97 3.59
N GLY A 212 19.26 35.99 3.73
CA GLY A 212 17.82 35.88 3.51
C GLY A 212 17.00 35.53 4.75
N VAL A 213 15.73 35.19 4.52
CA VAL A 213 14.73 34.94 5.56
C VAL A 213 14.44 33.44 5.65
N GLU A 214 14.50 32.91 6.89
CA GLU A 214 14.08 31.54 7.20
C GLU A 214 12.65 31.29 6.67
N TYR A 215 12.34 30.07 6.23
CA TYR A 215 11.08 29.69 5.57
C TYR A 215 10.88 30.19 4.13
N ARG A 216 11.48 31.31 3.74
CA ARG A 216 11.40 31.83 2.36
C ARG A 216 12.59 31.35 1.53
N ASP A 217 13.80 31.57 2.04
CA ASP A 217 15.03 31.44 1.27
C ASP A 217 15.79 30.14 1.61
N TYR A 218 15.62 29.62 2.83
CA TYR A 218 16.22 28.37 3.29
C TYR A 218 15.31 27.57 4.25
N THR A 219 15.66 26.31 4.47
CA THR A 219 15.07 25.39 5.47
C THR A 219 16.13 24.90 6.45
N LEU A 220 15.74 24.61 7.68
CA LEU A 220 16.65 24.08 8.70
C LEU A 220 16.65 22.55 8.69
N GLU A 221 17.82 21.95 8.52
CA GLU A 221 18.04 20.51 8.56
C GLU A 221 18.93 20.14 9.74
N ARG A 222 18.46 19.25 10.61
CA ARG A 222 19.21 18.79 11.78
C ARG A 222 20.20 17.69 11.38
N ARG A 223 21.47 17.84 11.75
CA ARG A 223 22.56 16.87 11.49
C ARG A 223 23.39 16.63 12.74
N LEU A 224 24.15 15.54 12.76
CA LEU A 224 25.08 15.23 13.84
C LEU A 224 26.44 15.86 13.53
N ALA A 225 27.06 16.46 14.54
CA ALA A 225 28.44 16.94 14.53
C ALA A 225 29.18 16.40 15.77
N ALA A 226 30.50 16.54 15.83
CA ALA A 226 31.24 16.20 17.05
C ALA A 226 30.82 17.11 18.22
N THR A 227 30.74 16.52 19.42
CA THR A 227 30.51 17.27 20.66
C THR A 227 31.75 18.07 21.05
N GLU A 228 31.55 19.22 21.72
CA GLU A 228 32.65 20.09 22.17
C GLU A 228 33.44 19.46 23.32
N ASP A 229 32.76 18.69 24.19
CA ASP A 229 33.36 18.02 25.35
C ASP A 229 33.45 16.50 25.15
N LEU A 230 34.12 16.09 24.07
CA LEU A 230 34.19 14.70 23.65
C LEU A 230 34.78 13.79 24.72
N ARG A 231 35.85 14.25 25.39
CA ARG A 231 36.58 13.45 26.37
C ARG A 231 35.69 13.13 27.57
N THR A 232 35.05 14.14 28.17
CA THR A 232 34.21 13.95 29.36
C THR A 232 33.02 13.08 29.04
N GLU A 233 32.32 13.36 27.93
CA GLU A 233 31.15 12.58 27.51
C GLU A 233 31.51 11.11 27.27
N THR A 234 32.62 10.84 26.59
CA THR A 234 33.07 9.48 26.26
C THR A 234 33.43 8.69 27.50
N ILE A 235 34.20 9.28 28.44
CA ILE A 235 34.61 8.64 29.69
C ILE A 235 33.41 8.33 30.59
N GLN A 236 32.39 9.17 30.58
CA GLN A 236 31.19 8.97 31.38
C GLN A 236 30.25 7.92 30.77
N LEU A 237 29.95 8.02 29.48
CA LEU A 237 28.89 7.23 28.85
C LEU A 237 29.34 5.85 28.38
N LEU A 238 30.53 5.71 27.78
CA LEU A 238 30.96 4.41 27.24
C LEU A 238 30.98 3.31 28.32
N PRO A 239 31.48 3.52 29.55
CA PRO A 239 31.45 2.50 30.59
C PRO A 239 30.05 2.11 31.07
N LEU A 240 29.01 2.91 30.80
CA LEU A 240 27.64 2.59 31.20
C LEU A 240 26.87 1.79 30.13
N THR A 241 27.41 1.72 28.90
CA THR A 241 26.78 0.99 27.80
C THR A 241 26.83 -0.53 28.00
N LYS A 242 25.80 -1.25 27.51
CA LYS A 242 25.80 -2.72 27.58
C LYS A 242 26.74 -3.28 26.51
N PRO A 243 27.50 -4.36 26.80
CA PRO A 243 28.23 -5.05 25.76
C PRO A 243 27.25 -5.67 24.73
N GLY A 244 27.65 -5.68 23.47
CA GLY A 244 26.86 -6.28 22.38
C GLY A 244 26.50 -7.75 22.66
N ARG A 245 25.45 -8.25 22.01
CA ARG A 245 24.85 -9.59 22.24
C ARG A 245 25.92 -10.66 22.50
N GLY A 246 25.95 -11.19 23.73
CA GLY A 246 26.66 -12.43 24.08
C GLY A 246 28.06 -12.29 24.68
N LYS A 247 28.63 -11.08 24.84
CA LYS A 247 29.91 -10.91 25.55
C LYS A 247 29.67 -10.31 26.93
N LYS A 248 30.18 -10.95 28.01
CA LYS A 248 30.43 -10.23 29.27
C LYS A 248 31.62 -9.29 29.02
N ARG A 249 31.63 -8.10 29.63
CA ARG A 249 32.87 -7.33 29.67
C ARG A 249 33.84 -8.10 30.56
N ASP A 250 35.00 -8.46 30.00
CA ASP A 250 36.11 -9.05 30.77
C ASP A 250 36.77 -8.01 31.71
N VAL A 251 36.53 -6.71 31.47
CA VAL A 251 37.11 -5.57 32.20
C VAL A 251 36.03 -4.90 33.07
N ASP A 252 36.37 -4.60 34.32
CA ASP A 252 35.53 -3.83 35.23
C ASP A 252 35.30 -2.39 34.72
N GLU A 253 34.18 -1.76 35.08
CA GLU A 253 33.87 -0.39 34.62
C GLU A 253 34.97 0.61 35.02
N ALA A 254 35.59 0.41 36.18
CA ALA A 254 36.68 1.25 36.69
C ALA A 254 37.96 1.12 35.85
N GLY A 255 38.34 -0.10 35.46
CA GLY A 255 39.47 -0.34 34.57
C GLY A 255 39.23 0.20 33.16
N PHE A 256 38.00 0.06 32.64
CA PHE A 256 37.68 0.63 31.33
C PHE A 256 37.72 2.18 31.35
N ARG A 257 37.25 2.83 32.43
CA ARG A 257 37.43 4.29 32.60
C ARG A 257 38.90 4.70 32.56
N LYS A 258 39.78 3.99 33.27
CA LYS A 258 41.23 4.28 33.26
C LYS A 258 41.83 4.17 31.86
N VAL A 259 41.40 3.19 31.06
CA VAL A 259 41.82 3.07 29.66
C VAL A 259 41.40 4.31 28.87
N LEU A 260 40.13 4.73 28.96
CA LEU A 260 39.62 5.91 28.26
C LEU A 260 40.33 7.21 28.70
N GLU A 261 40.65 7.36 29.99
CA GLU A 261 41.39 8.50 30.52
C GLU A 261 42.80 8.64 29.93
N SER A 262 43.44 7.50 29.65
CA SER A 262 44.79 7.43 29.07
C SER A 262 44.84 7.67 27.55
N GLU A 263 43.69 7.60 26.86
CA GLU A 263 43.63 7.70 25.40
C GLU A 263 43.57 9.15 24.90
N THR A 264 44.09 9.37 23.69
CA THR A 264 43.98 10.67 23.01
C THR A 264 42.53 10.97 22.62
N ALA A 265 42.17 12.26 22.49
CA ALA A 265 40.84 12.65 22.02
C ALA A 265 40.50 12.03 20.65
N SER A 266 41.49 11.91 19.76
CA SER A 266 41.34 11.26 18.45
C SER A 266 40.95 9.78 18.56
N ARG A 267 41.56 9.03 19.47
CA ARG A 267 41.21 7.63 19.74
C ARG A 267 39.84 7.49 20.37
N LEU A 268 39.49 8.39 21.30
CA LEU A 268 38.16 8.43 21.90
C LEU A 268 37.07 8.66 20.83
N LEU A 269 37.30 9.57 19.89
CA LEU A 269 36.41 9.78 18.75
C LEU A 269 36.23 8.50 17.93
N LEU A 270 37.34 7.82 17.63
CA LEU A 270 37.30 6.56 16.88
C LEU A 270 36.50 5.48 17.61
N ARG A 271 36.60 5.36 18.95
CA ARG A 271 35.76 4.45 19.74
C ARG A 271 34.27 4.74 19.55
N CYS A 272 33.90 6.01 19.54
CA CYS A 272 32.52 6.44 19.36
C CYS A 272 32.02 6.13 17.94
N VAL A 273 32.82 6.39 16.91
CA VAL A 273 32.44 6.15 15.49
C VAL A 273 32.32 4.66 15.16
N LEU A 274 33.17 3.80 15.75
CA LEU A 274 33.13 2.36 15.54
C LEU A 274 31.95 1.65 16.22
N ARG A 275 31.17 2.39 17.00
CA ARG A 275 30.02 1.83 17.73
C ARG A 275 28.78 1.82 16.83
N GLU A 276 28.06 0.70 16.86
CA GLU A 276 26.82 0.56 16.09
C GLU A 276 25.70 1.45 16.68
N SER A 277 25.06 2.26 15.83
CA SER A 277 23.92 3.10 16.23
C SER A 277 22.75 2.28 16.81
N GLY A 278 22.56 1.04 16.34
CA GLY A 278 21.56 0.12 16.89
C GLY A 278 21.85 -0.31 18.34
N GLN A 279 23.11 -0.27 18.77
CA GLN A 279 23.48 -0.52 20.16
C GLN A 279 23.23 0.72 21.03
N ASP A 280 23.48 1.94 20.52
CA ASP A 280 23.13 3.19 21.21
C ASP A 280 21.63 3.28 21.51
N ILE A 281 20.79 2.92 20.54
CA ILE A 281 19.33 2.89 20.71
C ILE A 281 18.93 1.88 21.80
N LYS A 282 19.55 0.69 21.85
CA LYS A 282 19.27 -0.33 22.89
C LYS A 282 19.72 0.10 24.28
N ASP A 283 20.76 0.90 24.34
CA ASP A 283 21.27 1.48 25.57
C ASP A 283 20.48 2.74 25.99
N GLY A 284 19.46 3.13 25.22
CA GLY A 284 18.54 4.22 25.55
C GLY A 284 19.13 5.61 25.29
N LEU A 285 20.18 5.70 24.48
CA LEU A 285 20.81 6.98 24.14
C LEU A 285 20.02 7.69 23.04
N GLU A 286 19.81 9.00 23.19
CA GLU A 286 19.06 9.84 22.22
C GLU A 286 19.84 10.10 20.92
N ARG A 287 21.17 9.94 20.98
CA ARG A 287 22.12 10.17 19.90
C ARG A 287 23.37 9.31 20.15
N PRO A 288 24.19 9.03 19.12
CA PRO A 288 25.47 8.37 19.33
C PRO A 288 26.37 9.16 20.30
N VAL A 289 27.16 8.44 21.09
CA VAL A 289 28.12 9.04 22.03
C VAL A 289 29.13 9.90 21.25
N GLY A 290 29.48 11.06 21.79
CA GLY A 290 30.45 11.97 21.19
C GLY A 290 29.90 12.85 20.06
N THR A 291 28.59 12.83 19.82
CA THR A 291 27.95 13.64 18.78
C THR A 291 27.04 14.71 19.38
N ARG A 292 26.72 15.80 18.69
CA ARG A 292 25.66 16.74 19.09
C ARG A 292 24.81 17.09 17.88
N TRP A 293 23.60 17.58 18.12
CA TRP A 293 22.76 18.09 17.06
C TRP A 293 23.20 19.50 16.65
N VAL A 294 23.37 19.70 15.35
CA VAL A 294 23.61 21.00 14.69
C VAL A 294 22.56 21.23 13.61
N HIS A 295 22.37 22.48 13.21
CA HIS A 295 21.40 22.89 12.20
C HIS A 295 22.11 23.45 10.98
N TYR A 296 21.82 22.88 9.82
CA TYR A 296 22.22 23.43 8.54
C TYR A 296 21.08 24.22 7.92
N ALA A 297 21.34 25.46 7.55
CA ALA A 297 20.48 26.22 6.67
C ALA A 297 20.69 25.73 5.23
N VAL A 298 19.71 25.03 4.69
CA VAL A 298 19.71 24.48 3.33
C VAL A 298 18.92 25.42 2.41
N PRO A 299 19.55 26.06 1.41
CA PRO A 299 18.84 26.97 0.51
C PRO A 299 17.71 26.27 -0.24
N ARG A 300 16.52 26.88 -0.26
CA ARG A 300 15.33 26.29 -0.93
C ARG A 300 15.51 26.16 -2.43
N ALA A 301 16.38 26.97 -3.02
CA ALA A 301 16.76 26.89 -4.42
C ALA A 301 17.38 25.53 -4.81
N VAL A 302 17.95 24.78 -3.85
CA VAL A 302 18.39 23.38 -4.04
C VAL A 302 17.22 22.50 -4.50
N PHE A 303 16.01 22.77 -4.02
CA PHE A 303 14.79 22.02 -4.34
C PHE A 303 14.00 22.63 -5.51
N ASP A 304 14.51 23.70 -6.13
CA ASP A 304 13.88 24.35 -7.28
C ASP A 304 14.23 23.63 -8.59
N VAL A 305 13.85 22.36 -8.62
CA VAL A 305 13.87 21.55 -9.82
C VAL A 305 12.66 21.87 -10.70
N PRO A 306 12.77 21.75 -12.03
CA PRO A 306 11.61 21.74 -12.89
C PRO A 306 10.69 20.62 -12.41
N ARG A 307 9.65 20.98 -11.65
CA ARG A 307 8.59 20.03 -11.35
C ARG A 307 8.06 19.59 -12.71
N PRO A 308 7.72 18.30 -12.90
CA PRO A 308 6.90 17.93 -14.03
C PRO A 308 5.76 18.95 -14.02
N GLN A 309 5.69 19.81 -15.02
CA GLN A 309 4.50 20.60 -15.18
C GLN A 309 3.43 19.53 -15.25
N VAL A 310 2.55 19.50 -14.25
CA VAL A 310 1.23 18.91 -14.46
C VAL A 310 0.83 19.58 -15.74
N ARG A 311 0.86 18.84 -16.86
CA ARG A 311 0.35 19.35 -18.12
C ARG A 311 -1.01 19.83 -17.70
N ARG A 312 -1.20 21.16 -17.60
CA ARG A 312 -2.55 21.70 -17.60
C ARG A 312 -3.13 21.00 -18.80
N PRO A 313 -4.17 20.15 -18.63
CA PRO A 313 -4.79 19.54 -19.78
C PRO A 313 -4.99 20.69 -20.74
N THR A 314 -4.37 20.60 -21.92
CA THR A 314 -4.64 21.54 -23.00
C THR A 314 -6.14 21.73 -22.99
N ASP A 315 -6.58 22.99 -22.98
CA ASP A 315 -7.92 23.52 -22.71
C ASP A 315 -9.00 23.04 -23.70
N ARG A 316 -8.92 21.78 -24.14
CA ARG A 316 -10.06 21.00 -24.54
C ARG A 316 -10.80 20.70 -23.25
N ARG A 317 -11.86 21.47 -23.00
CA ARG A 317 -12.99 21.06 -22.16
C ARG A 317 -13.50 19.72 -22.71
N GLU A 318 -12.83 18.63 -22.35
CA GLU A 318 -13.33 17.29 -22.62
C GLU A 318 -14.59 17.16 -21.78
N MET A 319 -15.73 17.16 -22.47
CA MET A 319 -17.01 16.88 -21.83
C MET A 319 -16.95 15.45 -21.29
N VAL A 320 -16.68 15.30 -20.00
CA VAL A 320 -16.71 14.02 -19.30
C VAL A 320 -18.10 13.87 -18.70
N ASN A 321 -18.79 12.80 -19.02
CA ASN A 321 -20.09 12.48 -18.43
C ASN A 321 -20.14 11.07 -17.85
N LEU A 322 -19.04 10.31 -17.96
CA LEU A 322 -18.90 8.95 -17.43
C LEU A 322 -17.51 8.75 -16.82
N VAL A 323 -17.51 8.20 -15.60
CA VAL A 323 -16.31 7.64 -14.95
C VAL A 323 -16.64 6.23 -14.46
N ARG A 324 -15.80 5.25 -14.78
CA ARG A 324 -15.90 3.88 -14.26
C ARG A 324 -14.76 3.63 -13.28
N TYR A 325 -15.07 3.13 -12.10
CA TYR A 325 -14.10 2.72 -11.09
C TYR A 325 -14.05 1.21 -10.95
N ALA A 326 -12.85 0.67 -10.81
CA ALA A 326 -12.62 -0.67 -10.25
C ALA A 326 -12.30 -0.54 -8.75
N LEU A 327 -12.85 -1.46 -7.96
CA LEU A 327 -12.72 -1.51 -6.51
C LEU A 327 -11.73 -2.59 -6.11
N ASN A 328 -10.94 -2.31 -5.07
CA ASN A 328 -10.11 -3.30 -4.40
C ASN A 328 -10.04 -2.96 -2.90
N THR A 329 -9.59 -3.89 -2.06
CA THR A 329 -9.26 -3.61 -0.65
C THR A 329 -7.76 -3.58 -0.45
N ALA A 330 -7.30 -2.91 0.59
CA ALA A 330 -5.89 -2.91 0.98
C ALA A 330 -5.43 -4.24 1.64
N THR A 331 -5.99 -5.39 1.21
CA THR A 331 -5.70 -6.73 1.73
C THR A 331 -5.04 -7.59 0.66
N VAL A 332 -4.00 -8.34 1.02
CA VAL A 332 -3.28 -9.23 0.09
C VAL A 332 -3.96 -10.61 0.08
N GLY A 333 -4.32 -11.12 -1.10
CA GLY A 333 -4.74 -12.52 -1.31
C GLY A 333 -6.24 -12.83 -1.22
N ARG A 334 -7.07 -11.95 -0.64
CA ARG A 334 -8.54 -11.99 -0.74
C ARG A 334 -9.12 -10.57 -0.66
N PRO A 335 -9.67 -10.01 -1.75
CA PRO A 335 -10.35 -8.74 -1.67
C PRO A 335 -11.64 -8.90 -0.85
N VAL A 336 -11.86 -8.03 0.14
CA VAL A 336 -13.07 -8.04 0.98
C VAL A 336 -14.03 -6.98 0.47
N LEU A 337 -14.56 -7.22 -0.72
CA LEU A 337 -15.44 -6.27 -1.39
C LEU A 337 -16.80 -6.17 -0.67
N PRO A 338 -17.52 -5.03 -0.78
CA PRO A 338 -18.84 -4.88 -0.18
C PRO A 338 -19.84 -5.80 -0.88
N ALA A 339 -20.75 -6.42 -0.13
CA ALA A 339 -21.82 -7.22 -0.74
C ALA A 339 -22.70 -6.34 -1.65
N VAL A 340 -23.27 -6.90 -2.72
CA VAL A 340 -24.18 -6.18 -3.63
C VAL A 340 -25.38 -5.58 -2.90
N THR A 341 -25.79 -6.16 -1.77
CA THR A 341 -26.83 -5.59 -0.88
C THR A 341 -26.46 -4.23 -0.29
N ASP A 342 -25.17 -3.88 -0.21
CA ASP A 342 -24.66 -2.59 0.26
C ASP A 342 -24.66 -1.51 -0.84
N THR A 343 -25.26 -1.75 -2.01
CA THR A 343 -25.32 -0.83 -3.18
C THR A 343 -25.57 0.62 -2.78
N VAL A 344 -26.68 0.92 -2.08
CA VAL A 344 -27.01 2.29 -1.65
C VAL A 344 -25.95 2.89 -0.72
N LEU A 345 -25.37 2.08 0.16
CA LEU A 345 -24.37 2.52 1.14
C LEU A 345 -23.07 2.89 0.42
N VAL A 346 -22.61 2.05 -0.51
CA VAL A 346 -21.41 2.29 -1.32
C VAL A 346 -21.61 3.51 -2.21
N ALA A 347 -22.75 3.61 -2.89
CA ALA A 347 -23.08 4.75 -3.74
C ALA A 347 -23.09 6.09 -2.97
N ASP A 348 -23.72 6.15 -1.78
CA ASP A 348 -23.73 7.39 -0.97
C ASP A 348 -22.33 7.73 -0.42
N ARG A 349 -21.47 6.74 -0.21
CA ARG A 349 -20.06 6.96 0.18
C ARG A 349 -19.24 7.54 -0.95
N PHE A 350 -19.34 6.98 -2.15
CA PHE A 350 -18.72 7.55 -3.36
C PHE A 350 -19.14 9.00 -3.54
N ARG A 351 -20.45 9.28 -3.51
CA ARG A 351 -20.98 10.64 -3.64
C ARG A 351 -20.41 11.58 -2.56
N SER A 352 -20.44 11.15 -1.30
CA SER A 352 -19.97 12.00 -0.19
C SER A 352 -18.48 12.29 -0.27
N ALA A 353 -17.66 11.31 -0.69
CA ALA A 353 -16.22 11.50 -0.87
C ALA A 353 -15.90 12.40 -2.06
N ALA A 354 -16.58 12.21 -3.21
CA ALA A 354 -16.42 13.08 -4.37
C ALA A 354 -16.78 14.54 -4.06
N LEU A 355 -17.88 14.77 -3.32
CA LEU A 355 -18.26 16.11 -2.88
C LEU A 355 -17.22 16.74 -1.93
N ALA A 356 -16.67 15.96 -1.00
CA ALA A 356 -15.63 16.43 -0.08
C ALA A 356 -14.33 16.82 -0.81
N LEU A 357 -13.99 16.12 -1.91
CA LEU A 357 -12.84 16.43 -2.75
C LEU A 357 -13.07 17.62 -3.69
N CYS A 358 -14.30 17.81 -4.17
CA CYS A 358 -14.66 18.91 -5.07
C CYS A 358 -14.52 20.28 -4.39
N ARG A 359 -14.86 20.38 -3.09
CA ARG A 359 -14.75 21.58 -2.24
C ARG A 359 -15.53 22.82 -2.72
N VAL A 360 -16.17 22.75 -3.88
CA VAL A 360 -17.09 23.76 -4.40
C VAL A 360 -18.47 23.13 -4.64
N PRO A 361 -19.57 23.90 -4.54
CA PRO A 361 -20.88 23.40 -4.91
C PRO A 361 -20.88 22.90 -6.35
N SER A 362 -21.34 21.67 -6.55
CA SER A 362 -21.43 21.05 -7.88
C SER A 362 -22.82 20.48 -8.08
N ARG A 363 -23.55 21.04 -9.05
CA ARG A 363 -24.90 20.59 -9.41
C ARG A 363 -24.88 19.14 -9.90
N SER A 364 -23.93 18.83 -10.78
CA SER A 364 -23.75 17.50 -11.37
C SER A 364 -23.44 16.41 -10.33
N LEU A 365 -22.61 16.67 -9.31
CA LEU A 365 -22.33 15.66 -8.27
C LEU A 365 -23.39 15.60 -7.16
N SER A 366 -23.96 16.75 -6.77
CA SER A 366 -24.84 16.84 -5.61
C SER A 366 -26.31 16.57 -5.93
N GLY A 367 -26.75 16.87 -7.14
CA GLY A 367 -28.17 16.90 -7.52
C GLY A 367 -28.97 18.02 -6.85
N HIS A 368 -28.29 19.11 -6.45
CA HIS A 368 -28.91 20.28 -5.84
C HIS A 368 -28.55 21.54 -6.61
N GLU A 369 -29.52 22.44 -6.73
CA GLU A 369 -29.31 23.79 -7.24
C GLU A 369 -28.46 24.62 -6.27
N GLN A 370 -27.91 25.76 -6.73
CA GLN A 370 -27.13 26.66 -5.86
C GLN A 370 -27.90 27.13 -4.62
N SER A 371 -29.24 27.19 -4.70
CA SER A 371 -30.12 27.50 -3.58
C SER A 371 -30.25 26.38 -2.54
N GLY A 372 -29.61 25.23 -2.75
CA GLY A 372 -29.70 24.05 -1.88
C GLY A 372 -30.98 23.23 -2.07
N ARG A 373 -31.85 23.57 -3.03
CA ARG A 373 -33.02 22.75 -3.38
C ARG A 373 -32.62 21.58 -4.28
N PRO A 374 -33.23 20.38 -4.13
CA PRO A 374 -33.01 19.27 -5.05
C PRO A 374 -33.37 19.67 -6.49
N CYS A 375 -32.57 19.21 -7.47
CA CYS A 375 -32.87 19.40 -8.88
C CYS A 375 -34.20 18.70 -9.24
N GLN A 376 -35.00 19.32 -10.11
CA GLN A 376 -36.24 18.73 -10.61
C GLN A 376 -36.03 17.83 -11.83
N ASP A 377 -34.85 17.91 -12.44
CA ASP A 377 -34.44 17.05 -13.54
C ASP A 377 -33.48 15.94 -13.06
N ASN A 378 -33.28 14.98 -13.95
CA ASN A 378 -32.41 13.82 -13.75
C ASN A 378 -31.03 14.02 -14.38
N SER A 379 -30.59 15.27 -14.56
CA SER A 379 -29.37 15.60 -15.30
C SER A 379 -28.07 15.38 -14.52
N HIS A 380 -28.17 15.04 -13.24
CA HIS A 380 -27.06 14.90 -12.29
C HIS A 380 -26.61 13.44 -12.12
N ALA A 381 -25.57 13.24 -11.29
CA ALA A 381 -24.85 11.99 -11.16
C ALA A 381 -25.72 10.83 -10.64
N TYR A 382 -25.60 9.72 -11.35
CA TYR A 382 -25.94 8.37 -10.96
C TYR A 382 -24.68 7.68 -10.47
N TRP A 383 -24.81 7.02 -9.33
CA TRP A 383 -23.77 6.26 -8.67
C TRP A 383 -24.23 4.81 -8.71
N TRP A 384 -23.75 4.05 -9.68
CA TRP A 384 -24.18 2.68 -9.96
C TRP A 384 -23.08 1.68 -9.60
N PRO A 385 -23.09 1.15 -8.37
CA PRO A 385 -22.38 -0.06 -8.02
C PRO A 385 -22.85 -1.25 -8.85
N ILE A 386 -21.89 -2.01 -9.36
CA ILE A 386 -22.11 -3.20 -10.19
C ILE A 386 -21.23 -4.33 -9.66
N ASP A 387 -21.73 -5.54 -9.84
CA ASP A 387 -21.08 -6.82 -9.65
C ASP A 387 -20.93 -7.42 -11.06
N GLU A 388 -19.76 -7.24 -11.69
CA GLU A 388 -19.55 -7.66 -13.09
C GLU A 388 -19.20 -9.15 -13.21
N ASP A 389 -18.51 -9.72 -12.21
CA ASP A 389 -18.15 -11.13 -12.17
C ASP A 389 -19.24 -12.04 -11.55
N ARG A 390 -20.29 -11.44 -10.99
CA ARG A 390 -21.51 -12.07 -10.46
C ARG A 390 -21.26 -12.91 -9.21
N ASP A 391 -20.22 -12.60 -8.44
CA ASP A 391 -19.88 -13.29 -7.18
C ASP A 391 -20.76 -12.81 -5.99
N GLY A 392 -21.54 -11.75 -6.19
CA GLY A 392 -22.41 -11.12 -5.20
C GLY A 392 -21.75 -10.00 -4.41
N PHE A 393 -20.58 -9.54 -4.82
CA PHE A 393 -19.84 -8.42 -4.27
C PHE A 393 -19.64 -7.32 -5.32
N ILE A 394 -19.52 -6.08 -4.85
CA ILE A 394 -19.40 -4.91 -5.71
C ILE A 394 -17.93 -4.74 -6.09
N ASP A 395 -17.63 -4.93 -7.37
CA ASP A 395 -16.29 -4.82 -7.96
C ASP A 395 -16.09 -3.52 -8.77
N HIS A 396 -17.18 -2.93 -9.28
CA HIS A 396 -17.14 -1.71 -10.07
C HIS A 396 -18.20 -0.68 -9.64
N VAL A 397 -17.92 0.59 -9.92
CA VAL A 397 -18.89 1.68 -9.77
C VAL A 397 -18.84 2.59 -10.99
N PHE A 398 -19.97 2.77 -11.64
CA PHE A 398 -20.17 3.81 -12.65
C PHE A 398 -20.66 5.10 -12.00
N VAL A 399 -20.04 6.21 -12.37
CA VAL A 399 -20.45 7.57 -12.04
C VAL A 399 -20.81 8.27 -13.34
N TRP A 400 -22.10 8.43 -13.59
CA TRP A 400 -22.63 8.92 -14.87
C TRP A 400 -23.58 10.08 -14.66
N ALA A 401 -23.46 11.15 -15.43
CA ALA A 401 -24.40 12.30 -15.37
C ALA A 401 -24.81 12.68 -16.79
N PRO A 402 -26.11 12.65 -17.16
CA PRO A 402 -26.54 12.96 -18.53
C PRO A 402 -26.06 14.31 -19.06
N ALA A 403 -26.01 15.34 -18.20
CA ALA A 403 -25.55 16.68 -18.59
C ALA A 403 -24.03 16.86 -18.50
N GLY A 404 -23.29 15.83 -18.08
CA GLY A 404 -21.85 15.88 -17.88
C GLY A 404 -21.40 16.48 -16.55
N PHE A 405 -20.09 16.46 -16.35
CA PHE A 405 -19.42 16.96 -15.16
C PHE A 405 -18.68 18.26 -15.47
N GLU A 406 -18.73 19.19 -14.52
CA GLU A 406 -17.89 20.38 -14.52
C GLU A 406 -16.43 19.99 -14.27
N GLN A 407 -15.46 20.81 -14.69
CA GLN A 407 -14.04 20.47 -14.54
C GLN A 407 -13.64 20.22 -13.08
N SER A 408 -14.17 20.99 -12.13
CA SER A 408 -13.96 20.77 -10.69
C SER A 408 -14.44 19.40 -10.22
N ALA A 409 -15.58 18.95 -10.75
CA ALA A 409 -16.13 17.62 -10.48
C ALA A 409 -15.29 16.51 -11.13
N VAL A 410 -14.84 16.70 -12.38
CA VAL A 410 -13.93 15.76 -13.06
C VAL A 410 -12.62 15.61 -12.28
N ASP A 411 -12.04 16.72 -11.82
CA ASP A 411 -10.81 16.71 -11.02
C ASP A 411 -11.03 16.02 -9.67
N ALA A 412 -12.19 16.23 -9.03
CA ALA A 412 -12.55 15.54 -7.79
C ALA A 412 -12.70 14.03 -7.99
N LEU A 413 -13.35 13.60 -9.07
CA LEU A 413 -13.49 12.21 -9.45
C LEU A 413 -12.12 11.58 -9.76
N ARG A 414 -11.25 12.25 -10.52
CA ARG A 414 -9.88 11.78 -10.80
C ARG A 414 -9.02 11.63 -9.55
N ARG A 415 -9.22 12.49 -8.55
CA ARG A 415 -8.50 12.46 -7.26
C ARG A 415 -9.06 11.45 -6.27
N LEU A 416 -10.25 10.91 -6.52
CA LEU A 416 -10.87 9.92 -5.65
C LEU A 416 -10.14 8.58 -5.80
N THR A 417 -9.30 8.25 -4.82
CA THR A 417 -8.50 7.01 -4.81
C THR A 417 -8.85 6.06 -3.67
N ARG A 418 -9.60 6.53 -2.68
CA ARG A 418 -9.92 5.76 -1.46
C ARG A 418 -11.28 6.13 -0.87
N LEU A 419 -12.01 5.13 -0.39
CA LEU A 419 -13.24 5.29 0.39
C LEU A 419 -13.13 4.60 1.74
N ARG A 420 -13.45 5.35 2.80
CA ARG A 420 -13.43 4.81 4.16
C ARG A 420 -14.68 3.99 4.43
N GLN A 421 -14.50 2.76 4.91
CA GLN A 421 -15.59 1.88 5.34
C GLN A 421 -15.83 2.01 6.86
N ARG A 422 -17.01 1.59 7.32
CA ARG A 422 -17.38 1.55 8.75
C ARG A 422 -17.27 0.12 9.30
N GLY A 423 -17.25 0.00 10.62
CA GLY A 423 -17.33 -1.30 11.31
C GLY A 423 -16.04 -2.12 11.22
N GLY A 424 -14.88 -1.47 11.21
CA GLY A 424 -13.57 -2.14 11.16
C GLY A 424 -13.22 -2.76 9.80
N ARG A 425 -14.07 -2.60 8.77
CA ARG A 425 -13.76 -3.03 7.41
C ARG A 425 -12.58 -2.20 6.85
N PRO A 426 -11.68 -2.81 6.06
CA PRO A 426 -10.59 -2.09 5.41
C PRO A 426 -11.11 -0.97 4.51
N ASP A 427 -10.27 0.03 4.21
CA ASP A 427 -10.65 1.06 3.24
C ASP A 427 -10.73 0.44 1.83
N LEU A 428 -11.71 0.87 1.02
CA LEU A 428 -11.77 0.53 -0.40
C LEU A 428 -10.79 1.42 -1.15
N LEU A 429 -9.91 0.80 -1.93
CA LEU A 429 -9.12 1.45 -2.96
C LEU A 429 -9.99 1.52 -4.22
N VAL A 430 -10.10 2.71 -4.79
CA VAL A 430 -10.93 2.94 -5.98
C VAL A 430 -10.06 3.51 -7.08
N THR A 431 -10.05 2.86 -8.23
CA THR A 431 -9.19 3.27 -9.36
C THR A 431 -10.07 3.62 -10.55
N PRO A 432 -10.01 4.86 -11.07
CA PRO A 432 -10.72 5.20 -12.29
C PRO A 432 -10.09 4.43 -13.46
N VAL A 433 -10.84 3.49 -14.04
CA VAL A 433 -10.43 2.67 -15.18
C VAL A 433 -10.94 3.22 -16.51
N PHE A 434 -11.92 4.13 -16.48
CA PHE A 434 -12.38 4.89 -17.63
C PHE A 434 -12.81 6.31 -17.19
N VAL A 435 -12.46 7.32 -17.98
CA VAL A 435 -12.88 8.72 -17.81
C VAL A 435 -13.11 9.30 -19.20
N GLY A 436 -14.35 9.65 -19.53
CA GLY A 436 -14.67 10.17 -20.87
C GLY A 436 -16.16 10.39 -21.09
N LYS A 437 -16.59 10.33 -22.35
CA LYS A 437 -18.02 10.32 -22.69
C LYS A 437 -18.59 8.91 -22.64
N ASP A 438 -19.85 8.80 -22.27
CA ASP A 438 -20.64 7.58 -22.37
C ASP A 438 -20.75 7.10 -23.82
N SER A 439 -20.85 8.04 -24.77
CA SER A 439 -20.78 7.76 -26.21
C SER A 439 -19.42 7.27 -26.72
N GLU A 440 -18.36 7.37 -25.91
CA GLU A 440 -17.01 6.86 -26.21
C GLU A 440 -16.72 5.55 -25.47
N TYR A 441 -17.58 5.14 -24.53
CA TYR A 441 -17.41 3.91 -23.76
C TYR A 441 -17.92 2.70 -24.56
N HIS A 442 -16.99 1.85 -24.99
CA HIS A 442 -17.25 0.79 -25.97
C HIS A 442 -18.37 -0.18 -25.55
N ASP A 443 -18.45 -0.58 -24.27
CA ASP A 443 -19.47 -1.53 -23.78
C ASP A 443 -20.89 -0.97 -23.84
N TRP A 444 -21.05 0.36 -23.92
CA TRP A 444 -22.36 1.02 -24.01
C TRP A 444 -22.71 1.40 -25.46
N GLN A 445 -21.82 1.13 -26.42
CA GLN A 445 -22.05 1.39 -27.83
C GLN A 445 -22.53 0.13 -28.55
N ALA A 446 -23.58 0.27 -29.35
CA ALA A 446 -23.85 -0.66 -30.44
C ALA A 446 -22.77 -0.42 -31.53
N CYS A 447 -21.69 -1.20 -31.53
CA CYS A 447 -20.52 -0.92 -32.36
C CYS A 447 -20.84 -0.83 -33.86
N ARG A 448 -20.31 0.22 -34.52
CA ARG A 448 -20.20 0.43 -35.98
C ARG A 448 -18.87 -0.11 -36.54
N ARG A 449 -18.44 -1.33 -36.17
CA ARG A 449 -17.28 -1.98 -36.82
C ARG A 449 -17.77 -2.90 -37.93
N LYS A 450 -17.10 -2.85 -39.10
CA LYS A 450 -17.53 -3.55 -40.32
C LYS A 450 -17.62 -5.09 -40.20
N ASP A 451 -17.03 -5.70 -39.16
CA ASP A 451 -16.86 -7.16 -39.07
C ASP A 451 -17.41 -7.82 -37.78
N ALA A 452 -18.16 -7.12 -36.93
CA ALA A 452 -18.77 -7.71 -35.72
C ALA A 452 -20.28 -7.39 -35.65
N LYS A 453 -21.12 -8.41 -35.41
CA LYS A 453 -22.58 -8.25 -35.29
C LYS A 453 -22.94 -7.29 -34.13
N PRO A 454 -23.98 -6.46 -34.28
CA PRO A 454 -24.33 -5.40 -33.33
C PRO A 454 -24.79 -5.95 -31.98
N ALA A 455 -24.34 -5.35 -30.87
CA ALA A 455 -24.82 -5.63 -29.52
C ALA A 455 -25.95 -4.68 -29.09
N ALA A 456 -26.85 -4.32 -30.02
CA ALA A 456 -28.09 -3.65 -29.61
C ALA A 456 -29.03 -4.70 -29.04
N THR A 457 -29.66 -4.40 -27.91
CA THR A 457 -30.52 -5.36 -27.21
C THR A 457 -31.94 -4.83 -27.08
N ARG A 458 -32.90 -5.75 -27.12
CA ARG A 458 -34.30 -5.44 -26.84
C ARG A 458 -34.65 -5.76 -25.39
N THR A 459 -33.77 -6.42 -24.64
CA THR A 459 -34.11 -6.98 -23.33
C THR A 459 -33.14 -6.49 -22.27
N PHE A 460 -33.70 -5.94 -21.20
CA PHE A 460 -32.99 -5.47 -20.03
C PHE A 460 -33.50 -6.17 -18.80
N ILE A 461 -32.58 -6.56 -17.91
CA ILE A 461 -32.87 -7.33 -16.71
C ILE A 461 -32.35 -6.61 -15.47
N SER A 462 -33.07 -6.74 -14.36
CA SER A 462 -32.68 -6.12 -13.08
C SER A 462 -31.33 -6.67 -12.60
N ALA A 463 -30.33 -5.79 -12.47
CA ALA A 463 -29.11 -6.05 -11.71
C ALA A 463 -29.32 -5.78 -10.20
N THR A 464 -30.23 -4.87 -9.86
CA THR A 464 -30.63 -4.60 -8.48
C THR A 464 -32.15 -4.46 -8.39
N PRO A 465 -32.75 -4.74 -7.22
CA PRO A 465 -34.20 -4.76 -7.10
C PRO A 465 -34.82 -3.38 -7.30
N TYR A 466 -35.91 -3.37 -8.08
CA TYR A 466 -36.78 -2.22 -8.25
C TYR A 466 -37.71 -2.07 -7.04
N PHE A 467 -37.77 -0.86 -6.50
CA PHE A 467 -38.74 -0.48 -5.48
C PHE A 467 -39.65 0.64 -5.99
N CYS A 468 -40.96 0.42 -5.85
CA CYS A 468 -41.94 1.37 -6.32
C CYS A 468 -41.90 2.66 -5.48
N PRO A 469 -41.77 3.85 -6.11
CA PRO A 469 -41.67 5.14 -5.40
C PRO A 469 -42.98 5.62 -4.77
N VAL A 470 -44.06 4.85 -4.89
CA VAL A 470 -45.37 5.20 -4.35
C VAL A 470 -45.88 4.08 -3.48
N HIS A 471 -46.50 4.44 -2.36
CA HIS A 471 -47.27 3.53 -1.55
C HIS A 471 -48.34 2.83 -2.38
N LEU A 472 -48.18 1.52 -2.56
CA LEU A 472 -49.12 0.69 -3.32
C LEU A 472 -50.52 0.63 -2.66
N THR A 473 -50.63 1.03 -1.39
CA THR A 473 -51.88 1.20 -0.65
C THR A 473 -52.08 2.68 -0.31
N HIS A 474 -53.23 3.25 -0.63
CA HIS A 474 -53.63 4.55 -0.09
C HIS A 474 -55.05 4.50 0.47
N GLY A 475 -55.16 4.89 1.75
CA GLY A 475 -56.30 5.63 2.31
C GLY A 475 -57.50 4.82 2.80
N ARG A 476 -58.04 5.19 3.96
CA ARG A 476 -59.26 4.65 4.62
C ARG A 476 -60.52 4.59 3.74
N SER A 477 -60.50 5.17 2.54
CA SER A 477 -61.65 5.31 1.62
C SER A 477 -61.48 4.63 0.25
N ALA A 478 -60.35 3.98 -0.04
CA ALA A 478 -60.18 3.17 -1.25
C ALA A 478 -60.10 1.68 -0.85
N SER A 479 -60.87 0.85 -1.55
CA SER A 479 -61.23 -0.54 -1.25
C SER A 479 -60.08 -1.57 -1.30
N GLY A 480 -58.96 -1.32 -0.61
CA GLY A 480 -57.86 -2.30 -0.48
C GLY A 480 -57.12 -2.64 -1.79
N LYS A 481 -57.50 -2.06 -2.93
CA LYS A 481 -56.90 -2.36 -4.24
C LYS A 481 -55.48 -1.80 -4.34
N VAL A 482 -54.52 -2.70 -4.57
CA VAL A 482 -53.13 -2.40 -4.87
C VAL A 482 -53.04 -1.67 -6.21
N ARG A 483 -52.27 -0.58 -6.29
CA ARG A 483 -52.05 0.13 -7.56
C ARG A 483 -51.23 -0.74 -8.53
N PRO A 484 -51.57 -0.77 -9.82
CA PRO A 484 -50.78 -1.48 -10.81
C PRO A 484 -49.37 -0.86 -10.96
N LEU A 485 -48.38 -1.73 -11.04
CA LEU A 485 -46.96 -1.47 -11.13
C LEU A 485 -46.55 -1.15 -12.57
N VAL A 486 -47.12 -1.82 -13.58
CA VAL A 486 -46.74 -1.63 -14.99
C VAL A 486 -46.85 -0.16 -15.42
N PRO A 487 -47.95 0.58 -15.13
CA PRO A 487 -48.03 2.01 -15.45
C PRO A 487 -46.99 2.86 -14.71
N ARG A 488 -46.55 2.44 -13.51
CA ARG A 488 -45.52 3.14 -12.73
C ARG A 488 -44.12 2.91 -13.29
N ILE A 489 -43.84 1.70 -13.76
CA ILE A 489 -42.58 1.37 -14.43
C ILE A 489 -42.47 2.17 -15.72
N ARG A 490 -43.51 2.16 -16.58
CA ARG A 490 -43.55 2.98 -17.81
C ARG A 490 -43.35 4.47 -17.53
N LYS A 491 -44.01 5.02 -16.50
CA LYS A 491 -43.77 6.40 -16.04
C LYS A 491 -42.30 6.62 -15.64
N GLY A 492 -41.70 5.67 -14.94
CA GLY A 492 -40.27 5.72 -14.56
C GLY A 492 -39.36 5.76 -15.78
N LEU A 493 -39.60 4.89 -16.76
CA LEU A 493 -38.84 4.84 -18.02
C LEU A 493 -38.92 6.17 -18.78
N ARG A 494 -40.11 6.80 -18.84
CA ARG A 494 -40.28 8.15 -19.44
C ARG A 494 -39.51 9.23 -18.68
N ILE A 495 -39.59 9.23 -17.35
CA ILE A 495 -38.86 10.19 -16.50
C ILE A 495 -37.33 10.08 -16.71
N GLN A 496 -36.84 8.86 -16.94
CA GLN A 496 -35.44 8.57 -17.22
C GLN A 496 -35.07 8.70 -18.70
N ARG A 497 -36.03 9.07 -19.57
CA ARG A 497 -35.87 9.19 -21.03
C ARG A 497 -35.33 7.91 -21.68
N VAL A 498 -35.74 6.76 -21.14
CA VAL A 498 -35.46 5.43 -21.74
C VAL A 498 -36.47 5.14 -22.86
N ILE A 499 -37.70 5.65 -22.69
CA ILE A 499 -38.78 5.64 -23.70
C ILE A 499 -39.37 7.05 -23.79
N GLU A 500 -39.92 7.38 -24.95
CA GLU A 500 -40.74 8.56 -25.20
C GLU A 500 -42.23 8.21 -25.05
N ASP A 501 -42.64 7.05 -25.58
CA ASP A 501 -44.00 6.53 -25.55
C ASP A 501 -44.11 5.15 -24.85
N ASP A 502 -45.26 4.90 -24.22
CA ASP A 502 -45.55 3.67 -23.51
C ASP A 502 -45.65 2.44 -24.44
N CYS A 503 -45.92 2.64 -25.75
CA CYS A 503 -45.96 1.57 -26.76
C CYS A 503 -44.59 0.97 -27.09
N GLU A 504 -43.49 1.69 -26.81
CA GLU A 504 -42.14 1.19 -27.07
C GLU A 504 -41.76 -0.01 -26.18
N VAL A 505 -42.52 -0.24 -25.10
CA VAL A 505 -42.35 -1.37 -24.18
C VAL A 505 -43.25 -2.52 -24.61
N GLU A 506 -42.63 -3.56 -25.19
CA GLU A 506 -43.29 -4.80 -25.62
C GLU A 506 -43.85 -5.57 -24.41
N ALA A 507 -43.00 -5.80 -23.40
CA ALA A 507 -43.39 -6.60 -22.24
C ALA A 507 -42.61 -6.19 -20.98
N ILE A 508 -43.27 -6.33 -19.83
CA ILE A 508 -42.66 -6.22 -18.50
C ILE A 508 -43.06 -7.47 -17.72
N SER A 509 -42.08 -8.20 -17.20
CA SER A 509 -42.34 -9.41 -16.42
C SER A 509 -41.56 -9.40 -15.11
N GLU A 510 -42.18 -9.91 -14.06
CA GLU A 510 -41.56 -10.13 -12.76
C GLU A 510 -40.84 -11.48 -12.74
N ILE A 511 -39.60 -11.47 -12.24
CA ILE A 511 -38.76 -12.65 -12.11
C ILE A 511 -38.98 -13.24 -10.71
N VAL A 512 -39.39 -14.50 -10.68
CA VAL A 512 -39.75 -15.23 -9.46
C VAL A 512 -39.12 -16.62 -9.47
N PHE A 513 -38.85 -17.17 -8.29
CA PHE A 513 -38.34 -18.52 -8.12
C PHE A 513 -39.35 -19.39 -7.38
N ASP A 514 -39.58 -20.59 -7.90
CA ASP A 514 -40.48 -21.57 -7.33
C ASP A 514 -39.70 -22.62 -6.51
N TYR A 515 -39.13 -22.17 -5.39
CA TYR A 515 -38.60 -23.06 -4.37
C TYR A 515 -38.67 -22.43 -2.97
N THR A 516 -38.81 -23.28 -1.96
CA THR A 516 -38.70 -22.83 -0.56
C THR A 516 -37.24 -22.53 -0.23
N PRO A 517 -36.92 -21.48 0.56
CA PRO A 517 -35.53 -21.15 0.91
C PRO A 517 -34.75 -22.30 1.56
N THR A 518 -35.45 -23.22 2.23
CA THR A 518 -34.92 -24.44 2.83
C THR A 518 -34.55 -25.53 1.81
N ASP A 519 -35.20 -25.53 0.65
CA ASP A 519 -34.93 -26.48 -0.44
C ASP A 519 -33.90 -25.95 -1.46
N LEU A 520 -33.47 -24.69 -1.33
CA LEU A 520 -32.56 -24.00 -2.26
C LEU A 520 -31.35 -24.85 -2.65
N ALA A 521 -30.65 -25.46 -1.68
CA ALA A 521 -29.46 -26.28 -1.97
C ALA A 521 -29.79 -27.53 -2.79
N ARG A 522 -30.97 -28.14 -2.58
CA ARG A 522 -31.45 -29.31 -3.35
C ARG A 522 -31.87 -28.89 -4.76
N THR A 523 -32.65 -27.82 -4.87
CA THR A 523 -33.11 -27.27 -6.16
C THR A 523 -31.91 -26.81 -7.00
N LEU A 524 -30.90 -26.19 -6.41
CA LEU A 524 -29.67 -25.79 -7.09
C LEU A 524 -28.86 -26.99 -7.59
N LYS A 525 -28.79 -28.06 -6.80
CA LYS A 525 -28.18 -29.32 -7.22
C LYS A 525 -28.92 -29.93 -8.42
N GLN A 526 -30.26 -29.99 -8.36
CA GLN A 526 -31.10 -30.48 -9.46
C GLN A 526 -30.96 -29.64 -10.74
N LEU A 527 -30.93 -28.30 -10.60
CA LEU A 527 -30.71 -27.38 -11.73
C LEU A 527 -29.31 -27.52 -12.34
N ARG A 528 -28.28 -27.77 -11.53
CA ARG A 528 -26.91 -28.06 -12.00
C ARG A 528 -26.85 -29.38 -12.76
N ASP A 529 -27.57 -30.38 -12.26
CA ASP A 529 -27.63 -31.73 -12.83
C ASP A 529 -28.63 -31.83 -14.00
N ARG A 530 -29.21 -30.69 -14.44
CA ARG A 530 -30.22 -30.53 -15.52
C ARG A 530 -31.52 -31.33 -15.31
N GLU A 531 -31.83 -31.67 -14.08
CA GLU A 531 -33.11 -32.31 -13.72
C GLU A 531 -34.22 -31.23 -13.70
N ILE A 532 -35.09 -31.27 -14.71
CA ILE A 532 -36.15 -30.28 -14.91
C ILE A 532 -37.40 -30.73 -14.15
N ALA A 533 -37.63 -30.17 -12.97
CA ALA A 533 -38.96 -30.23 -12.33
C ALA A 533 -39.87 -29.13 -12.88
N GLU A 534 -41.14 -29.45 -13.15
CA GLU A 534 -42.18 -28.46 -13.46
C GLU A 534 -42.50 -27.62 -12.21
N PRO A 535 -42.86 -26.34 -12.38
CA PRO A 535 -43.25 -25.50 -11.25
C PRO A 535 -44.45 -26.12 -10.52
N VAL A 536 -44.35 -26.21 -9.19
CA VAL A 536 -45.41 -26.71 -8.33
C VAL A 536 -46.17 -25.49 -7.79
N ALA A 537 -47.51 -25.50 -7.91
CA ALA A 537 -48.36 -24.47 -7.31
C ALA A 537 -47.97 -24.19 -5.84
N PRO A 538 -48.13 -22.95 -5.34
CA PRO A 538 -47.50 -22.52 -4.11
C PRO A 538 -47.83 -23.40 -2.90
N ARG A 539 -46.79 -23.82 -2.17
CA ARG A 539 -46.87 -24.78 -1.05
C ARG A 539 -47.28 -24.16 0.30
N GLN A 540 -47.48 -22.84 0.37
CA GLN A 540 -47.86 -22.15 1.62
C GLN A 540 -49.05 -21.23 1.39
N PHE A 541 -50.19 -21.61 1.95
CA PHE A 541 -51.37 -20.76 2.10
C PHE A 541 -51.46 -20.30 3.56
N PHE A 542 -51.67 -19.00 3.77
CA PHE A 542 -52.12 -18.53 5.09
C PHE A 542 -53.63 -18.81 5.20
N PRO A 543 -54.14 -19.19 6.38
CA PRO A 543 -55.56 -19.55 6.58
C PRO A 543 -56.58 -18.45 6.24
N ALA A 544 -56.14 -17.21 5.97
CA ALA A 544 -56.97 -16.03 5.83
C ALA A 544 -57.31 -15.66 4.37
N LEU A 545 -56.80 -16.39 3.36
CA LEU A 545 -57.08 -16.13 1.94
C LEU A 545 -57.33 -17.46 1.23
N GLU A 546 -58.44 -17.56 0.50
CA GLU A 546 -58.74 -18.71 -0.35
C GLU A 546 -57.72 -18.82 -1.48
N ALA A 547 -57.29 -20.06 -1.77
CA ALA A 547 -56.42 -20.34 -2.89
C ALA A 547 -57.13 -20.01 -4.22
N PRO A 548 -56.45 -19.40 -5.19
CA PRO A 548 -57.03 -19.19 -6.51
C PRO A 548 -57.35 -20.53 -7.19
N THR A 549 -58.50 -20.59 -7.87
CA THR A 549 -58.98 -21.80 -8.56
C THR A 549 -58.17 -22.12 -9.82
N GLU A 550 -57.57 -21.09 -10.44
CA GLU A 550 -56.69 -21.21 -11.61
C GLU A 550 -55.41 -20.40 -11.38
N TYR A 551 -54.27 -21.02 -11.70
CA TYR A 551 -52.96 -20.36 -11.68
C TYR A 551 -52.58 -19.99 -13.12
N PRO A 552 -52.21 -18.73 -13.41
CA PRO A 552 -51.65 -18.40 -14.71
C PRO A 552 -50.34 -19.18 -14.92
N PRO A 553 -50.10 -19.72 -16.13
CA PRO A 553 -48.92 -20.52 -16.40
C PRO A 553 -47.66 -19.68 -16.23
N LEU A 554 -46.74 -20.15 -15.38
CA LEU A 554 -45.44 -19.54 -15.18
C LEU A 554 -44.51 -19.93 -16.34
N VAL A 555 -44.10 -18.94 -17.13
CA VAL A 555 -43.17 -19.15 -18.25
C VAL A 555 -41.75 -19.20 -17.72
N ARG A 556 -40.99 -20.24 -18.04
CA ARG A 556 -39.59 -20.35 -17.63
C ARG A 556 -38.74 -19.26 -18.27
N PHE A 557 -37.91 -18.59 -17.48
CA PHE A 557 -36.94 -17.63 -17.98
C PHE A 557 -35.78 -18.38 -18.66
N GLY A 558 -35.44 -18.00 -19.90
CA GLY A 558 -34.73 -18.86 -20.85
C GLY A 558 -33.48 -18.26 -21.51
N CYS A 559 -32.59 -17.59 -20.76
CA CYS A 559 -31.27 -17.21 -21.28
C CYS A 559 -30.17 -18.01 -20.56
N PRO A 560 -29.45 -18.93 -21.24
CA PRO A 560 -28.34 -19.70 -20.65
C PRO A 560 -27.23 -18.82 -20.07
N ASP A 561 -27.06 -17.62 -20.63
CA ASP A 561 -25.99 -16.67 -20.29
C ASP A 561 -26.29 -15.84 -19.02
N GLU A 562 -27.53 -15.88 -18.53
CA GLU A 562 -27.96 -15.15 -17.32
C GLU A 562 -27.99 -16.09 -16.10
N GLU A 563 -26.81 -16.52 -15.64
CA GLU A 563 -26.67 -17.44 -14.50
C GLU A 563 -27.40 -16.98 -13.23
N GLN A 564 -27.51 -15.65 -13.03
CA GLN A 564 -28.19 -15.04 -11.88
C GLN A 564 -29.69 -15.37 -11.79
N PHE A 565 -30.31 -15.78 -12.91
CA PHE A 565 -31.74 -16.10 -12.98
C PHE A 565 -32.01 -17.50 -13.52
N ARG A 566 -31.02 -18.40 -13.45
CA ARG A 566 -31.19 -19.80 -13.86
C ARG A 566 -32.29 -20.48 -13.04
N GLY A 567 -33.28 -21.05 -13.73
CA GLY A 567 -34.42 -21.72 -13.10
C GLY A 567 -35.52 -20.78 -12.58
N ALA A 568 -35.42 -19.48 -12.87
CA ALA A 568 -36.49 -18.54 -12.57
C ALA A 568 -37.66 -18.65 -13.57
N PHE A 569 -38.81 -18.15 -13.13
CA PHE A 569 -40.02 -18.03 -13.91
C PHE A 569 -40.41 -16.57 -14.07
N LEU A 570 -41.18 -16.29 -15.11
CA LEU A 570 -41.77 -15.00 -15.40
C LEU A 570 -43.24 -14.99 -15.02
N LYS A 571 -43.65 -13.90 -14.38
CA LYS A 571 -45.01 -13.64 -13.96
C LYS A 571 -45.41 -12.22 -14.36
N ASP A 572 -46.69 -11.99 -14.59
CA ASP A 572 -47.24 -10.64 -14.67
C ASP A 572 -46.99 -9.88 -13.34
N PRO A 573 -46.29 -8.72 -13.35
CA PRO A 573 -46.02 -7.93 -12.16
C PRO A 573 -47.29 -7.47 -11.40
N ASP A 574 -48.43 -7.39 -12.10
CA ASP A 574 -49.72 -6.95 -11.55
C ASP A 574 -50.63 -8.12 -11.15
N ALA A 575 -50.26 -9.37 -11.47
CA ALA A 575 -50.97 -10.54 -11.00
C ALA A 575 -50.75 -10.74 -9.49
N GLY A 576 -51.82 -10.70 -8.70
CA GLY A 576 -51.83 -10.68 -7.23
C GLY A 576 -51.47 -11.97 -6.51
N TYR A 577 -50.40 -12.67 -6.91
CA TYR A 577 -49.94 -13.93 -6.28
C TYR A 577 -48.58 -13.76 -5.58
N PRO A 578 -48.56 -13.45 -4.26
CA PRO A 578 -47.30 -13.25 -3.54
C PRO A 578 -46.85 -14.47 -2.70
N LEU A 579 -47.62 -15.55 -2.63
CA LEU A 579 -47.36 -16.63 -1.66
C LEU A 579 -46.58 -17.77 -2.31
N GLY A 580 -45.53 -18.23 -1.63
CA GLY A 580 -44.69 -19.38 -2.05
C GLY A 580 -43.50 -19.05 -2.97
N LEU A 581 -43.52 -17.91 -3.66
CA LEU A 581 -42.48 -17.54 -4.63
C LEU A 581 -41.39 -16.65 -4.02
N SER A 582 -40.13 -16.95 -4.31
CA SER A 582 -38.97 -16.17 -3.86
C SER A 582 -38.57 -15.12 -4.90
N ILE A 583 -38.23 -13.91 -4.45
CA ILE A 583 -37.77 -12.80 -5.32
C ILE A 583 -36.35 -12.41 -4.94
N GLY A 584 -35.45 -12.43 -5.91
CA GLY A 584 -34.02 -12.19 -5.71
C GLY A 584 -33.21 -12.61 -6.92
N MET A 585 -31.93 -12.88 -6.70
CA MET A 585 -31.01 -13.37 -7.73
C MET A 585 -30.04 -14.39 -7.13
N LEU A 586 -29.55 -15.26 -8.00
CA LEU A 586 -28.44 -16.15 -7.73
C LEU A 586 -27.12 -15.43 -7.99
N VAL A 587 -26.11 -15.73 -7.18
CA VAL A 587 -24.74 -15.22 -7.31
C VAL A 587 -23.75 -16.36 -7.03
N ASP A 588 -22.46 -16.11 -7.26
CA ASP A 588 -21.37 -17.07 -7.01
C ASP A 588 -21.65 -18.41 -7.73
N GLN A 589 -21.78 -18.33 -9.07
CA GLN A 589 -22.10 -19.46 -9.95
C GLN A 589 -23.37 -20.23 -9.56
N GLY A 590 -24.32 -19.53 -8.93
CA GLY A 590 -25.56 -20.11 -8.47
C GLY A 590 -25.52 -20.72 -7.08
N SER A 591 -24.41 -20.65 -6.34
CA SER A 591 -24.30 -21.26 -5.01
C SER A 591 -25.13 -20.54 -3.94
N ARG A 592 -25.39 -19.23 -4.13
CA ARG A 592 -25.97 -18.35 -3.12
C ARG A 592 -27.14 -17.55 -3.70
N PHE A 593 -28.23 -17.47 -2.93
CA PHE A 593 -29.40 -16.65 -3.29
C PHE A 593 -29.47 -15.37 -2.46
N ILE A 594 -29.49 -14.22 -3.13
CA ILE A 594 -29.68 -12.91 -2.51
C ILE A 594 -31.13 -12.47 -2.71
N ARG A 595 -31.88 -12.37 -1.61
CA ARG A 595 -33.26 -11.87 -1.63
C ARG A 595 -33.28 -10.38 -1.98
N ALA A 596 -34.25 -9.97 -2.80
CA ALA A 596 -34.46 -8.55 -3.13
C ALA A 596 -34.61 -7.66 -1.88
N MET A 597 -35.24 -8.19 -0.83
CA MET A 597 -35.44 -7.48 0.44
C MET A 597 -34.18 -7.31 1.31
N SER A 598 -33.10 -8.01 1.00
CA SER A 598 -31.81 -7.89 1.70
C SER A 598 -31.04 -6.63 1.30
N PHE A 599 -31.40 -5.99 0.18
CA PHE A 599 -30.76 -4.75 -0.25
C PHE A 599 -30.97 -3.62 0.76
N GLY A 600 -29.92 -2.83 0.98
CA GLY A 600 -29.96 -1.64 1.80
C GLY A 600 -30.95 -0.63 1.24
N ARG A 601 -31.99 -0.32 2.03
CA ARG A 601 -33.09 0.58 1.64
C ARG A 601 -33.06 1.94 2.35
N ARG A 602 -32.11 2.12 3.27
CA ARG A 602 -32.02 3.33 4.10
C ARG A 602 -30.84 4.18 3.67
N ARG A 603 -31.12 5.43 3.35
CA ARG A 603 -30.13 6.46 3.08
C ARG A 603 -30.45 7.69 3.93
N ARG A 604 -29.59 7.99 4.89
CA ARG A 604 -29.80 9.08 5.87
C ARG A 604 -31.16 8.91 6.59
N GLN A 605 -32.06 9.88 6.43
CA GLN A 605 -33.41 9.87 7.00
C GLN A 605 -34.45 9.25 6.06
N LEU A 606 -34.09 8.96 4.81
CA LEU A 606 -34.99 8.40 3.81
C LEU A 606 -34.92 6.87 3.84
N GLN A 607 -36.08 6.22 3.78
CA GLN A 607 -36.21 4.77 3.71
C GLN A 607 -37.16 4.39 2.57
N VAL A 608 -36.66 3.58 1.65
CA VAL A 608 -37.48 3.00 0.58
C VAL A 608 -38.49 2.01 1.16
N ARG A 609 -39.74 2.10 0.70
CA ARG A 609 -40.86 1.27 1.14
C ARG A 609 -41.29 0.33 0.01
N GLY A 610 -42.08 -0.68 0.36
CA GLY A 610 -42.57 -1.69 -0.59
C GLY A 610 -41.73 -2.96 -0.62
N GLN A 611 -42.21 -3.93 -1.40
CA GLN A 611 -41.55 -5.19 -1.67
C GLN A 611 -40.62 -5.00 -2.87
N GLY A 612 -39.35 -5.38 -2.74
CA GLY A 612 -38.40 -5.31 -3.85
C GLY A 612 -38.77 -6.30 -4.95
N ARG A 613 -38.68 -5.86 -6.20
CA ARG A 613 -39.06 -6.63 -7.40
C ARG A 613 -37.83 -6.83 -8.28
N MET A 614 -37.70 -8.02 -8.87
CA MET A 614 -36.75 -8.26 -9.96
C MET A 614 -37.56 -8.34 -11.24
N LEU A 615 -37.14 -7.63 -12.27
CA LEU A 615 -37.94 -7.41 -13.47
C LEU A 615 -37.08 -7.66 -14.72
N VAL A 616 -37.74 -8.13 -15.77
CA VAL A 616 -37.24 -8.09 -17.14
C VAL A 616 -38.14 -7.18 -17.97
N ILE A 617 -37.52 -6.29 -18.75
CA ILE A 617 -38.21 -5.35 -19.63
C ILE A 617 -37.76 -5.64 -21.05
N ARG A 618 -38.74 -5.85 -21.93
CA ARG A 618 -38.52 -6.05 -23.36
C ARG A 618 -39.09 -4.85 -24.13
N PHE A 619 -38.29 -4.30 -25.03
CA PHE A 619 -38.64 -3.20 -25.91
C PHE A 619 -38.93 -3.72 -27.32
N LEU A 620 -39.82 -3.04 -28.04
CA LEU A 620 -40.12 -3.38 -29.43
C LEU A 620 -38.88 -3.21 -30.32
N ASP A 621 -38.22 -2.06 -30.16
CA ASP A 621 -37.02 -1.68 -30.90
C ASP A 621 -35.74 -1.92 -30.11
N GLU A 622 -34.66 -2.11 -30.86
CA GLU A 622 -33.32 -2.26 -30.31
C GLU A 622 -32.82 -0.99 -29.61
N ARG A 623 -32.19 -1.16 -28.45
CA ARG A 623 -31.61 -0.07 -27.66
C ARG A 623 -30.09 -0.24 -27.55
N PRO A 624 -29.35 0.87 -27.37
CA PRO A 624 -27.95 0.79 -26.96
C PRO A 624 -27.80 -0.03 -25.67
N PRO A 625 -26.73 -0.83 -25.51
CA PRO A 625 -26.50 -1.67 -24.33
C PRO A 625 -26.04 -0.85 -23.10
N ARG A 626 -26.59 0.34 -22.90
CA ARG A 626 -26.31 1.20 -21.74
C ARG A 626 -27.28 0.85 -20.60
N PRO A 627 -26.79 0.58 -19.38
CA PRO A 627 -27.64 0.41 -18.21
C PRO A 627 -28.50 1.63 -17.91
N PHE A 628 -29.64 1.42 -17.26
CA PHE A 628 -30.49 2.49 -16.74
C PHE A 628 -31.08 2.10 -15.39
N ALA A 629 -31.47 3.07 -14.57
CA ALA A 629 -32.08 2.81 -13.27
C ALA A 629 -33.39 3.57 -13.10
N ILE A 630 -34.40 2.91 -12.53
CA ILE A 630 -35.74 3.48 -12.26
C ILE A 630 -36.20 3.18 -10.84
N GLY A 631 -37.14 3.96 -10.34
CA GLY A 631 -37.74 3.77 -9.01
C GLY A 631 -37.03 4.55 -7.90
N ASP A 632 -37.31 4.17 -6.66
CA ASP A 632 -36.77 4.86 -5.48
C ASP A 632 -35.26 4.65 -5.34
N GLN A 633 -34.53 5.74 -5.10
CA GLN A 633 -33.06 5.77 -4.99
C GLN A 633 -32.30 5.22 -6.21
N CYS A 634 -32.88 5.33 -7.42
CA CYS A 634 -32.23 4.92 -8.67
C CYS A 634 -30.89 5.63 -8.97
N HIS A 635 -30.71 6.87 -8.51
CA HIS A 635 -29.43 7.57 -8.54
C HIS A 635 -28.32 6.91 -7.70
N PHE A 636 -28.67 5.97 -6.81
CA PHE A 636 -27.74 5.24 -5.96
C PHE A 636 -27.70 3.74 -6.29
N GLY A 637 -28.19 3.36 -7.48
CA GLY A 637 -28.07 2.00 -8.00
C GLY A 637 -29.19 1.03 -7.61
N LEU A 638 -30.27 1.45 -6.95
CA LEU A 638 -31.48 0.61 -6.83
C LEU A 638 -32.33 0.64 -8.11
N GLY A 639 -33.00 -0.46 -8.43
CA GLY A 639 -33.75 -0.62 -9.66
C GLY A 639 -32.91 -0.42 -10.91
N LEU A 640 -31.65 -0.87 -10.87
CA LEU A 640 -30.70 -0.84 -11.99
C LEU A 640 -31.01 -2.00 -12.93
N PHE A 641 -31.03 -1.71 -14.23
CA PHE A 641 -31.24 -2.66 -15.31
C PHE A 641 -30.03 -2.68 -16.23
N VAL A 642 -29.58 -3.89 -16.58
CA VAL A 642 -28.45 -4.15 -17.48
C VAL A 642 -28.94 -4.86 -18.74
N PRO A 643 -28.27 -4.67 -19.89
CA PRO A 643 -28.64 -5.35 -21.13
C PRO A 643 -28.40 -6.86 -21.00
N VAL A 644 -29.35 -7.68 -21.47
CA VAL A 644 -29.13 -9.12 -21.64
C VAL A 644 -28.22 -9.31 -22.86
N ARG A 645 -27.05 -9.93 -22.65
CA ARG A 645 -26.08 -10.22 -23.73
C ARG A 645 -26.51 -11.48 -24.47
N ALA A 646 -26.59 -11.43 -25.80
CA ALA A 646 -26.77 -12.63 -26.62
C ALA A 646 -25.46 -13.42 -26.60
N GLY A 647 -25.50 -14.70 -26.17
CA GLY A 647 -24.35 -15.54 -25.85
C GLY A 647 -23.11 -15.37 -26.73
N GLU A 648 -22.09 -14.74 -26.16
CA GLU A 648 -20.70 -14.96 -26.55
C GLU A 648 -20.14 -16.02 -25.60
N SER A 649 -19.89 -17.21 -26.15
CA SER A 649 -19.10 -18.25 -25.49
C SER A 649 -17.74 -17.65 -25.12
N ARG A 650 -17.54 -17.34 -23.83
CA ARG A 650 -16.22 -17.00 -23.30
C ARG A 650 -15.38 -18.28 -23.28
N THR A 651 -14.68 -18.54 -24.38
CA THR A 651 -13.54 -19.46 -24.39
C THR A 651 -12.28 -18.73 -23.92
N ALA A 652 -11.63 -19.36 -22.93
CA ALA A 652 -10.33 -19.08 -22.29
C ALA A 652 -10.35 -18.08 -21.12
#